data_AF-A0A511T8Z5-F1
#
_entry.id   AF-A0A511T8Z5-F1
#
_cell.length_a   1.000
_cell.length_b   1.000
_cell.length_c   1.000
_cell.angle_alpha   90.00
_cell.angle_beta   90.00
_cell.angle_gamma   90.00
#
_symmetry.space_group_name_H-M   'P 1'
#
loop_
_entity.id
_entity.type
_entity.pdbx_description
1 polymer ?
#
loop_
_entity_poly.entity_id
_entity_poly.type
_entity_poly.pdbx_seq_one_letter_code
_entity_poly.pdbx_strand_id
1 'polypeptide(L)'
;MLTVGVLTGREALAAPFTLFESGQVRPLALSPDGKLLFAVNTPDNRLEIFRVANNGLTHRASVPVGLEPVAVAARTNDEVWVVNHLSDSVSVVRVDSDGQGGVVTRTLLVGDEPRDVVFAGPGRRRAFITAAHRGQNAPFDPKLTTPGVGRADVWVFDSDQLGSTLGGTPLTIVSLFADTPRALAVTPDGSRVYAAAFHSGNRTTVLNEQAVPNGGEAVGGVPGPNTNFAGVIAPEVSILLKHNGQDWVDVLNRSWTSSVRFSLPDKDVFTLDANANPPRPHTGPGSVYAGVGTILFNMAVNPVNGKVYVSNTEARNDLRFEGPGTFAGSSLRGHLHESRITVLGASSVTPRHLNKHIDYDACCAPTPNPESEKSLAQPLGMTVSADGSTLFVAAFGSSKLGVYSTAALENGTFVPSTANQILLSGGGPTGMVLDEARRRIYVLTRFDNGISVINTTTRQEIAHLSMYNPEPASVVEGRPFLYDARLSSSHGDSSCGSCHIFGDLDSLSWDLGNPDGTVKANPSPIVPVLPEFGDDPTFGQSTAFHPLKGPMSTQSLRGMANHGPLHWRGDRNGGFDAATAQPNAGTYDEAAAFKQFNPAFVDLLGRDTPLTAAQMQKFAQFALQVVYPPNPIRNLDNSLTPAQAAGRAFFLDTTSSFQGSCGACHVLDPEANPSEGVFKGFFGSAGDSGFDVAPQFPKVPHLRNAYQKVGMFGAPFASGTSPIDPFLGDQIRGFGFQSDGSVPTMFHFNSGFDFHPLLNPVGVPLTPEGRKAKLDMEQFMLAFDTNLAPIVGQQVTLTAARAAVAGPRIDLLLARANAGECDLVAKGRVGSHDVGLLYVGGGKFTSDRQALPAVTDATVRTATTTSGGVMTYTCVPPGSGVRIGIDRDLDGVRDGDEREAGTNPADPTSHP
;
A
#
# COMPACT_ATOMS: atom_id res chain seq x y z
N MET A 1 -46.60 -23.69 -29.69
CA MET A 1 -45.95 -24.17 -28.46
C MET A 1 -44.47 -24.28 -28.73
N LEU A 2 -43.68 -23.27 -28.35
CA LEU A 2 -42.21 -23.31 -28.37
C LEU A 2 -41.76 -23.13 -26.92
N THR A 3 -41.23 -24.20 -26.33
CA THR A 3 -40.60 -24.18 -25.01
C THR A 3 -39.13 -23.83 -25.18
N VAL A 4 -38.76 -22.63 -24.73
CA VAL A 4 -37.38 -22.18 -24.55
C VAL A 4 -36.85 -22.83 -23.28
N GLY A 5 -35.80 -23.65 -23.41
CA GLY A 5 -35.06 -24.23 -22.28
C GLY A 5 -34.16 -23.17 -21.65
N VAL A 6 -34.36 -22.93 -20.35
CA VAL A 6 -33.46 -22.13 -19.52
C VAL A 6 -32.24 -22.98 -19.21
N LEU A 7 -31.09 -22.62 -19.79
CA LEU A 7 -29.78 -23.08 -19.34
C LEU A 7 -29.49 -22.37 -18.02
N THR A 8 -29.64 -23.08 -16.90
CA THR A 8 -29.07 -22.67 -15.62
C THR A 8 -27.56 -22.83 -15.72
N GLY A 9 -26.84 -21.73 -15.97
CA GLY A 9 -25.40 -21.69 -15.83
C GLY A 9 -25.02 -22.03 -14.39
N ARG A 10 -24.13 -22.99 -14.19
CA ARG A 10 -23.37 -23.09 -12.95
C ARG A 10 -22.60 -21.78 -12.83
N GLU A 11 -22.88 -20.97 -11.82
CA GLU A 11 -21.88 -20.01 -11.34
C GLU A 11 -20.65 -20.84 -10.99
N ALA A 12 -19.60 -20.72 -11.81
CA ALA A 12 -18.29 -21.20 -11.42
C ALA A 12 -17.96 -20.45 -10.13
N LEU A 13 -17.84 -21.18 -9.01
CA LEU A 13 -17.18 -20.66 -7.82
C LEU A 13 -15.83 -20.11 -8.30
N ALA A 14 -15.68 -18.79 -8.30
CA ALA A 14 -14.45 -18.15 -8.73
C ALA A 14 -13.31 -18.77 -7.92
N ALA A 15 -12.28 -19.25 -8.63
CA ALA A 15 -11.11 -19.79 -7.99
C ALA A 15 -10.53 -18.79 -6.97
N PRO A 16 -10.01 -19.25 -5.82
CA PRO A 16 -9.52 -18.35 -4.78
C PRO A 16 -8.30 -17.56 -5.28
N PHE A 17 -8.47 -16.25 -5.45
CA PHE A 17 -7.41 -15.28 -5.70
C PHE A 17 -7.33 -14.33 -4.50
N THR A 18 -6.14 -14.13 -3.94
CA THR A 18 -5.91 -13.18 -2.84
C THR A 18 -5.35 -11.88 -3.40
N LEU A 19 -6.09 -10.78 -3.27
CA LEU A 19 -5.74 -9.48 -3.84
C LEU A 19 -5.07 -8.56 -2.81
N PHE A 20 -3.79 -8.27 -2.98
CA PHE A 20 -3.05 -7.30 -2.14
C PHE A 20 -2.98 -5.88 -2.74
N GLU A 21 -3.19 -5.79 -4.06
CA GLU A 21 -3.16 -4.54 -4.83
C GLU A 21 -1.81 -3.79 -4.65
N SER A 22 -0.67 -4.48 -4.76
CA SER A 22 0.64 -3.84 -4.56
C SER A 22 1.00 -2.87 -5.67
N GLY A 23 1.50 -1.68 -5.30
CA GLY A 23 1.86 -0.65 -6.26
C GLY A 23 3.23 -0.87 -6.90
N GLN A 24 3.28 -1.11 -8.21
CA GLN A 24 4.51 -1.28 -8.99
C GLN A 24 5.39 -0.01 -9.00
N VAL A 25 6.72 -0.20 -9.08
CA VAL A 25 7.71 0.91 -9.15
C VAL A 25 8.45 0.91 -10.48
N ARG A 26 9.10 -0.20 -10.82
CA ARG A 26 9.91 -0.35 -12.04
C ARG A 26 9.59 -1.70 -12.69
N PRO A 27 8.41 -1.85 -13.29
CA PRO A 27 7.90 -3.16 -13.69
C PRO A 27 8.52 -3.73 -14.97
N LEU A 28 9.37 -2.97 -15.67
CA LEU A 28 10.00 -3.36 -16.92
C LEU A 28 11.51 -3.10 -16.91
N ALA A 29 12.28 -4.00 -17.53
CA ALA A 29 13.71 -3.82 -17.80
C ALA A 29 14.09 -4.43 -19.16
N LEU A 30 14.97 -3.76 -19.92
CA LEU A 30 15.61 -4.36 -21.10
C LEU A 30 16.89 -5.08 -20.68
N SER A 31 17.23 -6.18 -21.36
CA SER A 31 18.59 -6.71 -21.30
C SER A 31 19.59 -5.66 -21.79
N PRO A 32 20.84 -5.65 -21.29
CA PRO A 32 21.88 -4.73 -21.74
C PRO A 32 22.10 -4.71 -23.27
N ASP A 33 21.91 -5.84 -23.95
CA ASP A 33 22.00 -5.93 -25.42
C ASP A 33 20.70 -5.57 -26.17
N GLY A 34 19.62 -5.24 -25.45
CA GLY A 34 18.33 -4.84 -25.98
C GLY A 34 17.61 -5.93 -26.78
N LYS A 35 17.93 -7.22 -26.58
CA LYS A 35 17.26 -8.35 -27.24
C LYS A 35 16.12 -8.94 -26.42
N LEU A 36 16.12 -8.77 -25.11
CA LEU A 36 15.08 -9.26 -24.22
C LEU A 36 14.44 -8.09 -23.46
N LEU A 37 13.14 -8.20 -23.24
CA LEU A 37 12.37 -7.37 -22.33
C LEU A 37 11.87 -8.26 -21.19
N PHE A 38 12.09 -7.80 -19.97
CA PHE A 38 11.67 -8.43 -18.73
C PHE A 38 10.51 -7.64 -18.14
N ALA A 39 9.43 -8.32 -17.74
CA ALA A 39 8.27 -7.72 -17.11
C ALA A 39 7.91 -8.45 -15.82
N VAL A 40 7.55 -7.70 -14.76
CA VAL A 40 6.94 -8.30 -13.57
C VAL A 40 5.45 -8.49 -13.82
N ASN A 41 4.99 -9.75 -13.77
CA ASN A 41 3.59 -10.08 -13.76
C ASN A 41 3.14 -10.20 -12.29
N THR A 42 2.78 -9.05 -11.71
CA THR A 42 2.42 -8.93 -10.28
C THR A 42 1.34 -9.92 -9.83
N PRO A 43 0.17 -10.04 -10.50
CA PRO A 43 -0.87 -10.95 -10.04
C PRO A 43 -0.51 -12.43 -10.18
N ASP A 44 0.44 -12.77 -11.07
CA ASP A 44 0.85 -14.15 -11.32
C ASP A 44 2.14 -14.58 -10.59
N ASN A 45 2.81 -13.65 -9.89
CA ASN A 45 4.07 -13.91 -9.17
C ASN A 45 5.20 -14.41 -10.08
N ARG A 46 5.31 -13.81 -11.28
CA ARG A 46 6.30 -14.23 -12.29
C ARG A 46 7.10 -13.08 -12.88
N LEU A 47 8.31 -13.44 -13.34
CA LEU A 47 9.07 -12.69 -14.32
C LEU A 47 8.72 -13.21 -15.72
N GLU A 48 8.14 -12.36 -16.55
CA GLU A 48 7.86 -12.65 -17.95
C GLU A 48 9.02 -12.19 -18.83
N ILE A 49 9.40 -13.04 -19.79
CA ILE A 49 10.53 -12.81 -20.70
C ILE A 49 9.99 -12.71 -22.12
N PHE A 50 10.28 -11.59 -22.79
CA PHE A 50 9.91 -11.35 -24.17
C PHE A 50 11.15 -11.15 -25.03
N ARG A 51 11.14 -11.69 -26.24
CA ARG A 51 12.09 -11.31 -27.28
C ARG A 51 11.67 -10.00 -27.92
N VAL A 52 12.63 -9.09 -28.04
CA VAL A 52 12.47 -7.80 -28.71
C VAL A 52 12.89 -7.93 -30.17
N ALA A 53 11.96 -7.67 -31.08
CA ALA A 53 12.18 -7.65 -32.52
C ALA A 53 11.67 -6.35 -33.14
N ASN A 54 12.07 -6.07 -34.38
CA ASN A 54 11.66 -4.84 -35.08
C ASN A 54 10.13 -4.76 -35.30
N ASN A 55 9.47 -5.91 -35.41
CA ASN A 55 8.04 -6.06 -35.61
C ASN A 55 7.24 -6.12 -34.30
N GLY A 56 7.88 -6.16 -33.12
CA GLY A 56 7.18 -6.18 -31.83
C GLY A 56 7.84 -7.09 -30.79
N LEU A 57 7.05 -7.43 -29.77
CA LEU A 57 7.43 -8.34 -28.70
C LEU A 57 6.90 -9.75 -28.99
N THR A 58 7.64 -10.77 -28.57
CA THR A 58 7.18 -12.17 -28.58
C THR A 58 7.50 -12.78 -27.24
N HIS A 59 6.49 -13.27 -26.53
CA HIS A 59 6.68 -13.98 -25.26
C HIS A 59 7.58 -15.22 -25.46
N ARG A 60 8.42 -15.53 -24.48
CA ARG A 60 9.39 -16.63 -24.52
C ARG A 60 9.29 -17.56 -23.32
N ALA A 61 9.19 -17.00 -22.12
CA ALA A 61 9.20 -17.78 -20.89
C ALA A 61 8.58 -17.01 -19.72
N SER A 62 8.13 -17.76 -18.72
CA SER A 62 7.60 -17.24 -17.46
C SER A 62 8.32 -17.91 -16.28
N VAL A 63 9.10 -17.16 -15.50
CA VAL A 63 9.85 -17.70 -14.35
C VAL A 63 9.12 -17.39 -13.04
N PRO A 64 8.74 -18.39 -12.23
CA PRO A 64 8.19 -18.16 -10.89
C PRO A 64 9.19 -17.41 -9.99
N VAL A 65 8.74 -16.35 -9.33
CA VAL A 65 9.53 -15.55 -8.39
C VAL A 65 8.82 -15.48 -7.02
N GLY A 66 8.99 -14.38 -6.26
CA GLY A 66 8.23 -14.15 -5.04
C GLY A 66 6.88 -13.52 -5.28
N LEU A 67 6.11 -13.39 -4.20
CA LEU A 67 4.76 -12.86 -4.26
C LEU A 67 4.78 -11.34 -4.45
N GLU A 68 3.83 -10.85 -5.25
CA GLU A 68 3.67 -9.44 -5.58
C GLU A 68 4.97 -8.79 -6.12
N PRO A 69 5.54 -9.27 -7.26
CA PRO A 69 6.72 -8.64 -7.83
C PRO A 69 6.38 -7.23 -8.36
N VAL A 70 7.16 -6.22 -7.96
CA VAL A 70 6.88 -4.79 -8.21
C VAL A 70 7.99 -4.04 -8.96
N ALA A 71 9.20 -4.61 -8.99
CA ALA A 71 10.33 -4.03 -9.70
C ALA A 71 11.27 -5.10 -10.27
N VAL A 72 11.90 -4.79 -11.40
CA VAL A 72 12.89 -5.64 -12.07
C VAL A 72 14.08 -4.83 -12.57
N ALA A 73 15.28 -5.39 -12.47
CA ALA A 73 16.50 -4.85 -13.06
C ALA A 73 17.34 -5.96 -13.71
N ALA A 74 17.75 -5.76 -14.96
CA ALA A 74 18.70 -6.64 -15.65
C ALA A 74 20.13 -6.18 -15.32
N ARG A 75 20.91 -7.01 -14.61
CA ARG A 75 22.31 -6.72 -14.30
C ARG A 75 23.20 -7.04 -15.49
N THR A 76 22.95 -8.19 -16.11
CA THR A 76 23.64 -8.70 -17.31
C THR A 76 22.59 -9.21 -18.31
N ASN A 77 23.01 -9.79 -19.43
CA ASN A 77 22.08 -10.40 -20.39
C ASN A 77 21.44 -11.71 -19.85
N ASP A 78 22.05 -12.31 -18.83
CA ASP A 78 21.71 -13.62 -18.26
C ASP A 78 21.37 -13.57 -16.76
N GLU A 79 21.40 -12.40 -16.13
CA GLU A 79 21.07 -12.22 -14.70
C GLU A 79 20.12 -11.05 -14.46
N VAL A 80 18.97 -11.34 -13.85
CA VAL A 80 17.87 -10.41 -13.59
C VAL A 80 17.47 -10.47 -12.12
N TRP A 81 17.29 -9.32 -11.49
CA TRP A 81 16.87 -9.20 -10.11
C TRP A 81 15.43 -8.72 -10.04
N VAL A 82 14.58 -9.42 -9.29
CA VAL A 82 13.14 -9.13 -9.14
C VAL A 82 12.79 -8.90 -7.69
N VAL A 83 12.25 -7.72 -7.38
CA VAL A 83 11.82 -7.33 -6.04
C VAL A 83 10.39 -7.81 -5.80
N ASN A 84 10.20 -8.60 -4.75
CA ASN A 84 8.94 -9.25 -4.41
C ASN A 84 8.39 -8.62 -3.13
N HIS A 85 7.36 -7.78 -3.29
CA HIS A 85 6.88 -6.86 -2.25
C HIS A 85 6.32 -7.60 -1.04
N LEU A 86 5.48 -8.62 -1.26
CA LEU A 86 4.86 -9.37 -0.17
C LEU A 86 5.81 -10.42 0.44
N SER A 87 6.77 -10.89 -0.34
CA SER A 87 7.71 -11.94 0.10
C SER A 87 8.90 -11.42 0.89
N ASP A 88 9.02 -10.10 1.08
CA ASP A 88 10.17 -9.43 1.71
C ASP A 88 11.52 -9.88 1.11
N SER A 89 11.53 -10.07 -0.20
CA SER A 89 12.62 -10.76 -0.88
C SER A 89 13.00 -10.18 -2.23
N VAL A 90 14.22 -10.49 -2.65
CA VAL A 90 14.68 -10.27 -4.02
C VAL A 90 15.08 -11.61 -4.64
N SER A 91 14.49 -11.92 -5.80
CA SER A 91 14.79 -13.12 -6.58
C SER A 91 15.90 -12.79 -7.59
N VAL A 92 17.03 -13.49 -7.50
CA VAL A 92 18.12 -13.43 -8.49
C VAL A 92 17.90 -14.55 -9.50
N VAL A 93 17.44 -14.17 -10.69
CA VAL A 93 17.07 -15.07 -11.77
C VAL A 93 18.23 -15.18 -12.75
N ARG A 94 18.67 -16.42 -13.02
CA ARG A 94 19.49 -16.72 -14.19
C ARG A 94 18.57 -16.97 -15.38
N VAL A 95 18.82 -16.30 -16.49
CA VAL A 95 18.06 -16.40 -17.73
C VAL A 95 18.91 -17.13 -18.78
N ASP A 96 18.27 -18.03 -19.53
CA ASP A 96 18.94 -18.75 -20.62
C ASP A 96 19.29 -17.78 -21.76
N SER A 97 20.36 -18.05 -22.51
CA SER A 97 20.96 -17.06 -23.43
C SER A 97 20.06 -16.61 -24.59
N ASP A 98 19.04 -17.38 -24.92
CA ASP A 98 18.01 -17.07 -25.93
C ASP A 98 16.67 -16.63 -25.31
N GLY A 99 16.60 -16.54 -23.98
CA GLY A 99 15.42 -16.14 -23.21
C GLY A 99 14.32 -17.19 -23.12
N GLN A 100 14.57 -18.43 -23.55
CA GLN A 100 13.55 -19.50 -23.56
C GLN A 100 13.29 -20.13 -22.19
N GLY A 101 14.02 -19.69 -21.16
CA GLY A 101 13.87 -20.20 -19.81
C GLY A 101 14.65 -19.38 -18.80
N GLY A 102 14.45 -19.70 -17.53
CA GLY A 102 15.20 -19.14 -16.43
C GLY A 102 14.86 -19.80 -15.10
N VAL A 103 15.68 -19.56 -14.09
CA VAL A 103 15.49 -20.12 -12.74
C VAL A 103 15.99 -19.15 -11.68
N VAL A 104 15.26 -19.02 -10.57
CA VAL A 104 15.74 -18.30 -9.39
C VAL A 104 16.91 -19.08 -8.78
N THR A 105 18.11 -18.50 -8.82
CA THR A 105 19.33 -19.13 -8.28
C THR A 105 19.60 -18.73 -6.83
N ARG A 106 18.99 -17.62 -6.39
CA ARG A 106 19.12 -17.07 -5.04
C ARG A 106 17.90 -16.24 -4.69
N THR A 107 17.39 -16.44 -3.48
CA THR A 107 16.48 -15.50 -2.80
C THR A 107 17.31 -14.73 -1.78
N LEU A 108 17.32 -13.40 -1.89
CA LEU A 108 17.79 -12.50 -0.85
C LEU A 108 16.60 -12.12 0.04
N LEU A 109 16.82 -11.99 1.35
CA LEU A 109 15.80 -11.55 2.29
C LEU A 109 16.19 -10.15 2.79
N VAL A 110 15.22 -9.23 2.76
CA VAL A 110 15.40 -7.82 3.14
C VAL A 110 14.30 -7.41 4.12
N GLY A 111 14.25 -6.14 4.50
CA GLY A 111 13.15 -5.61 5.32
C GLY A 111 11.78 -5.73 4.64
N ASP A 112 10.73 -5.48 5.42
CA ASP A 112 9.33 -5.51 4.99
C ASP A 112 9.06 -4.64 3.76
N GLU A 113 8.19 -5.11 2.87
CA GLU A 113 7.68 -4.38 1.72
C GLU A 113 8.78 -3.77 0.81
N PRO A 114 9.73 -4.55 0.26
CA PRO A 114 10.74 -3.99 -0.63
C PRO A 114 10.10 -3.48 -1.94
N ARG A 115 10.66 -2.41 -2.54
CA ARG A 115 9.96 -1.68 -3.62
C ARG A 115 10.75 -1.47 -4.92
N ASP A 116 12.03 -1.11 -4.86
CA ASP A 116 12.85 -0.84 -6.06
C ASP A 116 14.25 -1.44 -5.92
N VAL A 117 14.93 -1.64 -7.05
CA VAL A 117 16.32 -2.10 -7.12
C VAL A 117 17.07 -1.38 -8.24
N VAL A 118 18.28 -0.89 -7.94
CA VAL A 118 19.19 -0.30 -8.93
C VAL A 118 20.64 -0.73 -8.70
N PHE A 119 21.45 -0.69 -9.76
CA PHE A 119 22.88 -1.03 -9.73
C PHE A 119 23.77 0.20 -9.89
N ALA A 120 24.69 0.40 -8.94
CA ALA A 120 25.57 1.56 -8.87
C ALA A 120 26.95 1.21 -8.25
N GLY A 121 27.76 2.23 -8.01
CA GLY A 121 29.11 2.11 -7.45
C GLY A 121 30.15 1.59 -8.44
N PRO A 122 31.32 1.15 -7.95
CA PRO A 122 32.42 0.70 -8.81
C PRO A 122 32.00 -0.44 -9.72
N GLY A 123 32.06 -0.22 -11.03
CA GLY A 123 31.64 -1.18 -12.06
C GLY A 123 30.14 -1.51 -12.04
N ARG A 124 29.29 -0.72 -11.35
CA ARG A 124 27.86 -1.00 -11.13
C ARG A 124 27.61 -2.35 -10.45
N ARG A 125 28.53 -2.78 -9.58
CA ARG A 125 28.50 -4.10 -8.91
C ARG A 125 27.75 -4.09 -7.57
N ARG A 126 27.17 -2.95 -7.17
CA ARG A 126 26.42 -2.82 -5.91
C ARG A 126 24.94 -2.66 -6.21
N ALA A 127 24.13 -3.57 -5.67
CA ALA A 127 22.68 -3.50 -5.74
C ALA A 127 22.16 -2.70 -4.54
N PHE A 128 21.34 -1.68 -4.79
CA PHE A 128 20.65 -0.89 -3.77
C PHE A 128 19.16 -1.25 -3.84
N ILE A 129 18.57 -1.61 -2.69
CA ILE A 129 17.18 -2.08 -2.57
C ILE A 129 16.47 -1.28 -1.49
N THR A 130 15.33 -0.68 -1.80
CA THR A 130 14.48 0.01 -0.81
C THR A 130 13.60 -0.97 -0.06
N ALA A 131 13.52 -0.82 1.27
CA ALA A 131 12.62 -1.58 2.15
C ALA A 131 12.23 -0.75 3.38
N ALA A 132 11.16 -1.13 4.07
CA ALA A 132 10.79 -0.51 5.34
C ALA A 132 11.78 -0.89 6.45
N HIS A 133 11.99 0.01 7.42
CA HIS A 133 12.80 -0.26 8.62
C HIS A 133 12.05 -1.14 9.65
N ARG A 134 11.71 -2.36 9.24
CA ARG A 134 11.01 -3.40 10.01
C ARG A 134 10.99 -4.70 9.19
N GLY A 135 10.26 -5.72 9.67
CA GLY A 135 10.08 -7.00 8.98
C GLY A 135 10.84 -8.14 9.64
N GLN A 136 10.36 -9.36 9.46
CA GLN A 136 10.88 -10.54 10.16
C GLN A 136 12.29 -10.96 9.70
N ASN A 137 12.75 -10.41 8.58
CA ASN A 137 14.10 -10.64 8.06
C ASN A 137 15.07 -9.48 8.38
N ALA A 138 14.60 -8.42 9.06
CA ALA A 138 15.45 -7.32 9.51
C ALA A 138 16.37 -7.78 10.67
N PRO A 139 17.71 -7.55 10.61
CA PRO A 139 18.65 -8.02 11.63
C PRO A 139 18.75 -7.10 12.85
N PHE A 140 17.76 -6.23 13.07
CA PHE A 140 17.77 -5.19 14.10
C PHE A 140 16.38 -4.96 14.69
N ASP A 141 16.32 -4.31 15.85
CA ASP A 141 15.08 -3.81 16.43
C ASP A 141 14.60 -2.56 15.65
N PRO A 142 13.36 -2.56 15.11
CA PRO A 142 12.81 -1.43 14.36
C PRO A 142 12.49 -0.20 15.23
N LYS A 143 12.59 -0.31 16.56
CA LYS A 143 12.38 0.78 17.53
C LYS A 143 11.08 1.54 17.25
N LEU A 144 9.97 0.80 17.09
CA LEU A 144 8.67 1.37 16.71
C LEU A 144 8.21 2.50 17.66
N THR A 145 8.59 2.44 18.93
CA THR A 145 8.11 3.37 19.97
C THR A 145 9.16 4.39 20.39
N THR A 146 10.25 4.54 19.61
CA THR A 146 11.32 5.50 19.90
C THR A 146 11.20 6.74 19.00
N PRO A 147 11.17 7.96 19.57
CA PRO A 147 11.17 9.21 18.81
C PRO A 147 12.43 9.39 17.96
N GLY A 148 12.33 10.13 16.86
CA GLY A 148 13.50 10.53 16.05
C GLY A 148 14.21 9.37 15.33
N VAL A 149 13.51 8.25 15.08
CA VAL A 149 14.02 7.13 14.29
C VAL A 149 13.58 7.27 12.83
N GLY A 150 14.56 7.29 11.92
CA GLY A 150 14.31 7.17 10.48
C GLY A 150 13.86 5.76 10.10
N ARG A 151 12.91 5.64 9.17
CA ARG A 151 12.27 4.38 8.79
C ARG A 151 12.38 4.00 7.31
N ALA A 152 13.19 4.74 6.55
CA ALA A 152 13.51 4.42 5.17
C ALA A 152 14.85 3.68 5.05
N ASP A 153 14.83 2.36 4.83
CA ASP A 153 16.07 1.61 4.65
C ASP A 153 16.43 1.42 3.18
N VAL A 154 17.73 1.55 2.90
CA VAL A 154 18.34 1.12 1.64
C VAL A 154 19.36 0.02 1.94
N TRP A 155 19.02 -1.20 1.55
CA TRP A 155 19.86 -2.38 1.66
C TRP A 155 20.83 -2.43 0.50
N VAL A 156 22.11 -2.67 0.78
CA VAL A 156 23.15 -2.68 -0.25
C VAL A 156 23.88 -4.01 -0.26
N PHE A 157 23.91 -4.67 -1.43
CA PHE A 157 24.63 -5.95 -1.61
C PHE A 157 25.74 -5.81 -2.65
N ASP A 158 26.83 -6.55 -2.46
CA ASP A 158 27.77 -6.83 -3.54
C ASP A 158 27.16 -7.92 -4.44
N SER A 159 26.81 -7.56 -5.67
CA SER A 159 26.14 -8.45 -6.62
C SER A 159 26.94 -9.70 -6.98
N ASP A 160 28.26 -9.69 -6.81
CA ASP A 160 29.11 -10.84 -7.09
C ASP A 160 29.51 -11.61 -5.83
N GLN A 161 29.19 -11.07 -4.64
CA GLN A 161 29.54 -11.65 -3.34
C GLN A 161 28.36 -11.61 -2.37
N LEU A 162 27.26 -12.28 -2.73
CA LEU A 162 26.03 -12.35 -1.92
C LEU A 162 26.15 -13.17 -0.62
N GLY A 163 27.31 -13.77 -0.35
CA GLY A 163 27.55 -14.58 0.85
C GLY A 163 26.81 -15.92 0.90
N SER A 164 26.95 -16.60 2.04
CA SER A 164 26.40 -17.95 2.32
C SER A 164 25.27 -17.96 3.35
N THR A 165 24.94 -16.82 3.97
CA THR A 165 23.82 -16.71 4.94
C THR A 165 22.46 -16.94 4.26
N LEU A 166 21.40 -17.14 5.04
CA LEU A 166 20.05 -17.41 4.50
C LEU A 166 19.61 -16.32 3.50
N GLY A 167 19.56 -15.05 3.93
CA GLY A 167 19.10 -13.91 3.13
C GLY A 167 20.17 -13.19 2.31
N GLY A 168 21.42 -13.68 2.35
CA GLY A 168 22.58 -12.97 1.82
C GLY A 168 23.23 -12.01 2.82
N THR A 169 24.42 -11.53 2.49
CA THR A 169 25.20 -10.63 3.36
C THR A 169 25.21 -9.23 2.76
N PRO A 170 24.43 -8.27 3.29
CA PRO A 170 24.52 -6.89 2.84
C PRO A 170 25.88 -6.28 3.20
N LEU A 171 26.41 -5.44 2.33
CA LEU A 171 27.55 -4.55 2.62
C LEU A 171 27.19 -3.54 3.71
N THR A 172 25.95 -3.04 3.69
CA THR A 172 25.39 -2.10 4.66
C THR A 172 23.88 -2.04 4.51
N ILE A 173 23.21 -1.53 5.55
CA ILE A 173 21.81 -1.10 5.53
C ILE A 173 21.82 0.37 5.95
N VAL A 174 21.42 1.26 5.05
CA VAL A 174 21.41 2.71 5.29
C VAL A 174 20.01 3.14 5.68
N SER A 175 19.83 3.54 6.94
CA SER A 175 18.56 4.11 7.42
C SER A 175 18.52 5.63 7.21
N LEU A 176 17.47 6.08 6.53
CA LEU A 176 17.22 7.47 6.16
C LEU A 176 16.12 8.05 7.05
N PHE A 177 16.25 9.34 7.40
CA PHE A 177 15.31 10.04 8.27
C PHE A 177 14.04 10.45 7.52
N ALA A 178 13.23 9.47 7.16
CA ALA A 178 11.90 9.61 6.57
C ALA A 178 11.09 8.35 6.88
N ASP A 179 9.84 8.31 6.44
CA ASP A 179 9.06 7.08 6.41
C ASP A 179 9.55 6.10 5.30
N THR A 180 8.86 4.99 5.06
CA THR A 180 9.25 3.93 4.13
C THR A 180 9.67 4.48 2.76
N PRO A 181 10.76 3.97 2.15
CA PRO A 181 11.24 4.48 0.88
C PRO A 181 10.51 3.80 -0.28
N ARG A 182 10.55 4.41 -1.47
CA ARG A 182 9.99 3.80 -2.69
C ARG A 182 11.02 3.72 -3.80
N ALA A 183 11.24 4.82 -4.49
CA ALA A 183 12.00 4.81 -5.74
C ALA A 183 13.49 5.07 -5.51
N LEU A 184 14.30 4.49 -6.39
CA LEU A 184 15.72 4.75 -6.51
C LEU A 184 16.04 5.32 -7.90
N ALA A 185 17.06 6.17 -7.99
CA ALA A 185 17.60 6.62 -9.26
C ALA A 185 19.12 6.78 -9.20
N VAL A 186 19.83 6.55 -10.30
CA VAL A 186 21.30 6.50 -10.31
C VAL A 186 21.85 7.54 -11.28
N THR A 187 22.94 8.20 -10.90
CA THR A 187 23.66 9.07 -11.84
C THR A 187 24.25 8.27 -13.01
N PRO A 188 24.45 8.89 -14.20
CA PRO A 188 25.00 8.19 -15.37
C PRO A 188 26.37 7.55 -15.14
N ASP A 189 27.20 8.14 -14.28
CA ASP A 189 28.51 7.61 -13.89
C ASP A 189 28.45 6.50 -12.82
N GLY A 190 27.26 6.25 -12.24
CA GLY A 190 27.05 5.28 -11.17
C GLY A 190 27.57 5.72 -9.79
N SER A 191 28.06 6.95 -9.63
CA SER A 191 28.70 7.40 -8.38
C SER A 191 27.71 7.74 -7.27
N ARG A 192 26.46 8.08 -7.60
CA ARG A 192 25.42 8.46 -6.64
C ARG A 192 24.12 7.72 -6.89
N VAL A 193 23.43 7.41 -5.79
CA VAL A 193 22.07 6.88 -5.79
C VAL A 193 21.16 7.85 -5.05
N TYR A 194 20.07 8.27 -5.67
CA TYR A 194 18.99 8.99 -5.02
C TYR A 194 17.96 8.00 -4.47
N ALA A 195 17.45 8.24 -3.26
CA ALA A 195 16.39 7.46 -2.62
C ALA A 195 15.26 8.39 -2.18
N ALA A 196 14.02 8.11 -2.60
CA ALA A 196 12.85 8.88 -2.25
C ALA A 196 12.05 8.22 -1.11
N ALA A 197 11.65 9.01 -0.12
CA ALA A 197 10.60 8.66 0.83
C ALA A 197 9.28 8.47 0.09
N PHE A 198 8.49 7.45 0.40
CA PHE A 198 7.20 7.23 -0.27
C PHE A 198 6.13 8.17 0.29
N HIS A 199 5.88 8.05 1.60
CA HIS A 199 4.97 8.90 2.36
C HIS A 199 5.80 10.02 3.00
N SER A 200 6.15 11.03 2.21
CA SER A 200 6.93 12.18 2.67
C SER A 200 6.15 13.04 3.67
N GLY A 201 4.84 13.17 3.42
CA GLY A 201 4.04 14.20 4.05
C GLY A 201 4.21 15.55 3.35
N ASN A 202 3.53 16.57 3.86
CA ASN A 202 3.54 17.92 3.28
C ASN A 202 3.61 19.01 4.35
N ARG A 203 4.38 18.72 5.42
CA ARG A 203 4.52 19.58 6.60
C ARG A 203 3.18 19.95 7.25
N THR A 204 2.26 18.99 7.28
CA THR A 204 1.02 19.11 8.04
C THR A 204 1.06 18.23 9.28
N THR A 205 0.31 18.64 10.29
CA THR A 205 0.05 17.88 11.52
C THR A 205 -1.37 18.18 11.99
N VAL A 206 -1.83 17.41 12.96
CA VAL A 206 -3.06 17.68 13.71
C VAL A 206 -2.72 18.12 15.13
N LEU A 207 -3.52 19.03 15.69
CA LEU A 207 -3.52 19.38 17.11
C LEU A 207 -4.79 18.81 17.75
N ASN A 208 -4.61 17.96 18.77
CA ASN A 208 -5.70 17.29 19.47
C ASN A 208 -6.70 18.29 20.09
N GLU A 209 -7.99 17.95 20.07
CA GLU A 209 -9.09 18.78 20.58
C GLU A 209 -8.86 19.31 22.01
N GLN A 210 -8.24 18.52 22.89
CA GLN A 210 -7.98 18.93 24.28
C GLN A 210 -7.02 20.12 24.41
N ALA A 211 -6.23 20.40 23.37
CA ALA A 211 -5.36 21.56 23.30
C ALA A 211 -6.01 22.76 22.57
N VAL A 212 -7.24 22.60 22.08
CA VAL A 212 -8.01 23.63 21.35
C VAL A 212 -9.09 24.20 22.27
N PRO A 213 -9.24 25.54 22.39
CA PRO A 213 -10.31 26.12 23.20
C PRO A 213 -11.71 25.74 22.71
N ASN A 214 -12.57 25.27 23.62
CA ASN A 214 -13.99 25.00 23.33
C ASN A 214 -14.78 26.29 23.13
N GLY A 215 -15.74 26.28 22.20
CA GLY A 215 -16.59 27.43 21.85
C GLY A 215 -16.35 27.98 20.45
N GLY A 216 -15.56 27.28 19.62
CA GLY A 216 -15.35 27.62 18.22
C GLY A 216 -14.46 28.83 17.97
N GLU A 217 -14.54 29.40 16.76
CA GLU A 217 -13.60 30.41 16.26
C GLU A 217 -13.57 31.67 17.15
N ALA A 218 -14.74 32.09 17.65
CA ALA A 218 -14.92 33.33 18.40
C ALA A 218 -14.10 33.43 19.70
N VAL A 219 -13.70 32.29 20.26
CA VAL A 219 -12.87 32.20 21.48
C VAL A 219 -11.44 31.74 21.20
N GLY A 220 -11.03 31.70 19.92
CA GLY A 220 -9.73 31.18 19.52
C GLY A 220 -9.69 29.66 19.30
N GLY A 221 -10.85 28.98 19.34
CA GLY A 221 -11.02 27.55 19.11
C GLY A 221 -11.04 27.15 17.64
N VAL A 222 -11.75 26.05 17.33
CA VAL A 222 -11.88 25.48 15.98
C VAL A 222 -12.33 26.54 14.95
N PRO A 223 -11.56 26.79 13.86
CA PRO A 223 -11.97 27.70 12.80
C PRO A 223 -13.32 27.34 12.18
N GLY A 224 -14.13 28.35 11.89
CA GLY A 224 -15.52 28.20 11.48
C GLY A 224 -15.74 27.51 10.13
N PRO A 225 -17.01 27.22 9.77
CA PRO A 225 -18.21 27.48 10.58
C PRO A 225 -18.36 26.49 11.74
N ASN A 226 -18.86 26.96 12.89
CA ASN A 226 -19.08 26.14 14.09
C ASN A 226 -20.53 25.61 14.21
N THR A 227 -21.32 25.76 13.14
CA THR A 227 -22.64 25.14 12.97
C THR A 227 -22.75 24.57 11.56
N ASN A 228 -23.69 23.67 11.31
CA ASN A 228 -24.08 23.35 9.93
C ASN A 228 -25.08 24.39 9.38
N PHE A 229 -25.46 24.26 8.10
CA PHE A 229 -26.41 25.17 7.46
C PHE A 229 -27.77 25.31 8.18
N ALA A 230 -28.15 24.33 9.01
CA ALA A 230 -29.39 24.32 9.79
C ALA A 230 -29.23 24.94 11.20
N GLY A 231 -28.05 25.47 11.53
CA GLY A 231 -27.76 26.08 12.83
C GLY A 231 -27.50 25.06 13.96
N VAL A 232 -27.31 23.78 13.64
CA VAL A 232 -26.92 22.78 14.65
C VAL A 232 -25.44 22.95 14.97
N ILE A 233 -25.12 23.03 16.26
CA ILE A 233 -23.77 23.26 16.77
C ILE A 233 -22.88 22.05 16.47
N ALA A 234 -21.70 22.34 15.93
CA ALA A 234 -20.68 21.33 15.65
C ALA A 234 -20.08 20.77 16.95
N PRO A 235 -19.67 19.48 16.96
CA PRO A 235 -18.85 18.96 18.06
C PRO A 235 -17.50 19.68 18.11
N GLU A 236 -16.90 19.73 19.29
CA GLU A 236 -15.50 20.14 19.45
C GLU A 236 -14.61 19.09 18.78
N VAL A 237 -13.56 19.53 18.10
CA VAL A 237 -12.71 18.67 17.28
C VAL A 237 -11.27 19.18 17.24
N SER A 238 -10.36 18.29 16.88
CA SER A 238 -8.97 18.63 16.55
C SER A 238 -8.88 19.58 15.36
N ILE A 239 -7.75 20.27 15.19
CA ILE A 239 -7.50 21.17 14.06
C ILE A 239 -6.27 20.74 13.25
N LEU A 240 -6.31 20.93 11.93
CA LEU A 240 -5.15 20.72 11.06
C LEU A 240 -4.27 21.97 11.05
N LEU A 241 -2.96 21.74 11.09
CA LEU A 241 -1.92 22.76 11.04
C LEU A 241 -0.97 22.48 9.89
N LYS A 242 -0.49 23.53 9.22
CA LYS A 242 0.56 23.48 8.20
C LYS A 242 1.73 24.35 8.62
N HIS A 243 2.95 23.86 8.47
CA HIS A 243 4.14 24.65 8.72
C HIS A 243 4.42 25.56 7.51
N ASN A 244 4.36 26.89 7.70
CA ASN A 244 4.55 27.86 6.62
C ASN A 244 6.04 28.23 6.37
N GLY A 245 6.96 27.58 7.08
CA GLY A 245 8.41 27.86 7.05
C GLY A 245 8.91 28.61 8.27
N GLN A 246 8.01 29.17 9.08
CA GLN A 246 8.32 29.86 10.35
C GLN A 246 7.44 29.35 11.49
N ASP A 247 6.14 29.22 11.24
CA ASP A 247 5.14 28.87 12.23
C ASP A 247 4.27 27.69 11.79
N TRP A 248 3.75 26.96 12.77
CA TRP A 248 2.62 26.07 12.58
C TRP A 248 1.34 26.89 12.60
N VAL A 249 0.59 26.90 11.49
CA VAL A 249 -0.61 27.72 11.35
C VAL A 249 -1.83 26.90 10.97
N ASP A 250 -3.01 27.32 11.46
CA ASP A 250 -4.29 26.79 10.98
C ASP A 250 -4.76 27.46 9.68
N VAL A 251 -5.94 27.09 9.19
CA VAL A 251 -6.54 27.63 7.95
C VAL A 251 -6.79 29.15 7.99
N LEU A 252 -6.87 29.76 9.18
CA LEU A 252 -7.00 31.21 9.36
C LEU A 252 -5.64 31.91 9.48
N ASN A 253 -4.55 31.16 9.31
CA ASN A 253 -3.18 31.61 9.50
C ASN A 253 -2.87 32.05 10.95
N ARG A 254 -3.59 31.52 11.96
CA ARG A 254 -3.27 31.74 13.38
C ARG A 254 -2.12 30.82 13.79
N SER A 255 -1.13 31.34 14.53
CA SER A 255 0.01 30.54 14.98
C SER A 255 -0.35 29.66 16.18
N TRP A 256 0.05 28.39 16.08
CA TRP A 256 -0.07 27.33 17.10
C TRP A 256 1.30 26.74 17.46
N THR A 257 2.39 27.38 17.06
CA THR A 257 3.77 26.88 17.21
C THR A 257 4.11 26.46 18.65
N SER A 258 3.64 27.20 19.65
CA SER A 258 3.88 26.87 21.07
C SER A 258 3.19 25.59 21.55
N SER A 259 2.18 25.13 20.80
CA SER A 259 1.40 23.93 21.10
C SER A 259 1.94 22.69 20.38
N VAL A 260 2.75 22.82 19.34
CA VAL A 260 3.33 21.65 18.65
C VAL A 260 4.60 21.19 19.37
N ARG A 261 4.72 19.89 19.67
CA ARG A 261 5.82 19.32 20.47
C ARG A 261 6.95 18.69 19.64
N PHE A 262 7.01 19.00 18.35
CA PHE A 262 8.04 18.46 17.46
C PHE A 262 8.30 19.35 16.23
N SER A 263 9.38 19.04 15.52
CA SER A 263 9.67 19.54 14.18
C SER A 263 9.34 18.49 13.13
N LEU A 264 8.86 18.90 11.96
CA LEU A 264 8.64 18.03 10.81
C LEU A 264 9.50 18.52 9.63
N PRO A 265 10.76 18.07 9.51
CA PRO A 265 11.71 18.61 8.54
C PRO A 265 11.41 18.22 7.09
N ASP A 266 10.53 17.23 6.86
CA ASP A 266 10.02 16.90 5.52
C ASP A 266 11.16 16.57 4.54
N LYS A 267 12.02 15.64 4.97
CA LYS A 267 13.19 15.18 4.19
C LYS A 267 12.73 14.13 3.20
N ASP A 268 12.67 14.49 1.92
CA ASP A 268 11.94 13.72 0.92
C ASP A 268 12.83 12.85 0.04
N VAL A 269 13.96 13.41 -0.40
CA VAL A 269 14.91 12.70 -1.27
C VAL A 269 16.31 12.79 -0.70
N PHE A 270 16.97 11.64 -0.59
CA PHE A 270 18.30 11.49 -0.03
C PHE A 270 19.28 11.08 -1.12
N THR A 271 20.52 11.53 -1.03
CA THR A 271 21.60 11.11 -1.92
C THR A 271 22.56 10.21 -1.16
N LEU A 272 22.94 9.09 -1.76
CA LEU A 272 23.93 8.13 -1.27
C LEU A 272 25.20 8.19 -2.11
N ASP A 273 26.36 8.13 -1.48
CA ASP A 273 27.63 7.90 -2.14
C ASP A 273 27.79 6.40 -2.42
N ALA A 274 27.62 6.03 -3.70
CA ALA A 274 27.68 4.65 -4.14
C ALA A 274 29.11 4.14 -4.32
N ASN A 275 30.12 5.03 -4.28
CA ASN A 275 31.54 4.69 -4.39
C ASN A 275 32.20 4.45 -3.03
N ALA A 276 31.68 5.05 -1.95
CA ALA A 276 32.13 4.78 -0.58
C ALA A 276 32.10 3.27 -0.25
N ASN A 277 33.02 2.78 0.59
CA ASN A 277 33.09 1.36 0.96
C ASN A 277 33.02 1.19 2.50
N PRO A 278 31.89 0.73 3.07
CA PRO A 278 30.61 0.49 2.39
C PRO A 278 29.93 1.81 1.95
N PRO A 279 28.92 1.75 1.04
CA PRO A 279 28.12 2.91 0.68
C PRO A 279 27.49 3.58 1.90
N ARG A 280 27.24 4.89 1.80
CA ARG A 280 26.72 5.69 2.93
C ARG A 280 25.99 6.94 2.42
N PRO A 281 25.20 7.61 3.28
CA PRO A 281 24.63 8.91 2.93
C PRO A 281 25.70 9.89 2.45
N HIS A 282 25.41 10.61 1.37
CA HIS A 282 26.26 11.67 0.86
C HIS A 282 26.25 12.85 1.85
N THR A 283 27.39 13.51 2.01
CA THR A 283 27.54 14.70 2.87
C THR A 283 27.82 15.92 2.02
N GLY A 284 27.09 17.02 2.24
CA GLY A 284 27.27 18.29 1.53
C GLY A 284 26.01 18.76 0.78
N PRO A 285 26.13 19.75 -0.10
CA PRO A 285 25.01 20.24 -0.92
C PRO A 285 24.36 19.13 -1.74
N GLY A 286 23.03 19.09 -1.78
CA GLY A 286 22.27 18.06 -2.49
C GLY A 286 22.29 16.68 -1.79
N SER A 287 22.67 16.61 -0.51
CA SER A 287 22.57 15.38 0.29
C SER A 287 21.13 15.02 0.65
N VAL A 288 20.29 16.03 0.89
CA VAL A 288 18.87 15.89 1.23
C VAL A 288 18.08 17.02 0.56
N TYR A 289 16.90 16.69 0.03
CA TYR A 289 15.93 17.62 -0.54
C TYR A 289 14.63 17.56 0.27
N ALA A 290 13.99 18.71 0.43
CA ALA A 290 12.75 18.88 1.19
C ALA A 290 11.74 19.73 0.41
N GLY A 291 10.44 19.53 0.64
CA GLY A 291 9.36 20.19 -0.11
C GLY A 291 9.20 19.66 -1.54
N VAL A 292 9.46 18.36 -1.75
CA VAL A 292 9.39 17.70 -3.05
C VAL A 292 7.95 17.33 -3.43
N GLY A 293 7.15 16.87 -2.46
CA GLY A 293 5.75 16.50 -2.62
C GLY A 293 5.26 15.65 -1.44
N THR A 294 3.96 15.32 -1.43
CA THR A 294 3.33 14.51 -0.37
C THR A 294 3.61 13.02 -0.52
N ILE A 295 3.29 12.48 -1.70
CA ILE A 295 3.51 11.08 -2.05
C ILE A 295 4.46 11.05 -3.25
N LEU A 296 5.66 10.48 -3.09
CA LEU A 296 6.66 10.40 -4.16
C LEU A 296 6.64 9.01 -4.78
N PHE A 297 6.31 8.94 -6.06
CA PHE A 297 6.08 7.67 -6.76
C PHE A 297 7.33 7.12 -7.43
N ASN A 298 8.06 7.95 -8.18
CA ASN A 298 9.21 7.52 -8.97
C ASN A 298 10.25 8.64 -9.18
N MET A 299 11.43 8.26 -9.67
CA MET A 299 12.51 9.20 -10.00
C MET A 299 13.22 8.83 -11.31
N ALA A 300 13.61 9.84 -12.08
CA ALA A 300 14.46 9.68 -13.26
C ALA A 300 15.56 10.74 -13.28
N VAL A 301 16.79 10.36 -13.61
CA VAL A 301 17.92 11.29 -13.78
C VAL A 301 18.07 11.63 -15.26
N ASN A 302 18.17 12.92 -15.57
CA ASN A 302 18.51 13.35 -16.92
C ASN A 302 19.98 12.98 -17.22
N PRO A 303 20.26 12.17 -18.26
CA PRO A 303 21.60 11.64 -18.50
C PRO A 303 22.60 12.70 -18.96
N VAL A 304 22.14 13.85 -19.43
CA VAL A 304 22.99 14.92 -19.98
C VAL A 304 23.25 16.03 -18.97
N ASN A 305 22.20 16.53 -18.30
CA ASN A 305 22.33 17.67 -17.38
C ASN A 305 22.37 17.29 -15.89
N GLY A 306 22.10 16.02 -15.55
CA GLY A 306 22.17 15.50 -14.18
C GLY A 306 21.03 15.93 -13.24
N LYS A 307 20.03 16.69 -13.71
CA LYS A 307 18.84 16.99 -12.90
C LYS A 307 18.01 15.74 -12.64
N VAL A 308 17.34 15.70 -11.50
CA VAL A 308 16.44 14.60 -11.13
C VAL A 308 15.00 15.06 -11.26
N TYR A 309 14.16 14.26 -11.89
CA TYR A 309 12.72 14.45 -11.94
C TYR A 309 12.07 13.48 -10.95
N VAL A 310 11.18 13.98 -10.09
CA VAL A 310 10.45 13.19 -9.10
C VAL A 310 8.96 13.30 -9.38
N SER A 311 8.31 12.19 -9.72
CA SER A 311 6.86 12.16 -9.90
C SER A 311 6.19 12.07 -8.54
N ASN A 312 5.20 12.92 -8.29
CA ASN A 312 4.55 13.01 -6.99
C ASN A 312 3.12 13.58 -7.08
N THR A 313 2.41 13.51 -5.97
CA THR A 313 1.23 14.33 -5.70
C THR A 313 1.49 15.27 -4.54
N GLU A 314 0.78 16.40 -4.52
CA GLU A 314 0.69 17.30 -3.36
C GLU A 314 -0.73 17.36 -2.85
N ALA A 315 -0.92 17.06 -1.56
CA ALA A 315 -2.20 17.13 -0.88
C ALA A 315 -2.53 18.56 -0.41
N ARG A 316 -3.82 18.92 -0.43
CA ARG A 316 -4.38 20.17 0.09
C ARG A 316 -5.13 20.00 1.41
N ASN A 317 -4.69 19.07 2.26
CA ASN A 317 -5.30 18.84 3.58
C ASN A 317 -5.15 20.04 4.55
N ASP A 318 -4.43 21.10 4.17
CA ASP A 318 -4.51 22.41 4.82
C ASP A 318 -5.86 23.12 4.64
N LEU A 319 -6.63 22.74 3.63
CA LEU A 319 -7.95 23.30 3.33
C LEU A 319 -9.08 22.38 3.81
N ARG A 320 -10.27 22.97 3.81
CA ARG A 320 -11.55 22.38 4.25
C ARG A 320 -12.66 23.06 3.42
N PHE A 321 -13.79 22.45 3.12
CA PHE A 321 -14.41 21.19 3.53
C PHE A 321 -14.68 20.30 2.29
N GLU A 322 -15.40 19.18 2.40
CA GLU A 322 -16.03 18.57 1.20
C GLU A 322 -17.39 19.22 0.90
N GLY A 323 -17.97 18.94 -0.26
CA GLY A 323 -19.31 19.40 -0.64
C GLY A 323 -19.33 20.70 -1.46
N PRO A 324 -20.51 21.30 -1.68
CA PRO A 324 -20.63 22.48 -2.54
C PRO A 324 -20.06 23.76 -1.93
N GLY A 325 -19.80 23.80 -0.62
CA GLY A 325 -19.23 24.97 0.06
C GLY A 325 -20.17 26.18 0.09
N THR A 326 -21.48 25.97 -0.05
CA THR A 326 -22.47 27.07 -0.16
C THR A 326 -22.60 27.81 1.18
N PHE A 327 -22.63 27.08 2.28
CA PHE A 327 -22.67 27.63 3.62
C PHE A 327 -21.29 28.05 4.13
N ALA A 328 -20.26 27.28 3.80
CA ALA A 328 -18.90 27.50 4.30
C ALA A 328 -18.14 28.63 3.59
N GLY A 329 -18.50 28.91 2.34
CA GLY A 329 -17.78 29.85 1.46
C GLY A 329 -16.48 29.28 0.86
N SER A 330 -16.10 28.05 1.20
CA SER A 330 -14.93 27.34 0.66
C SER A 330 -15.17 25.83 0.56
N SER A 331 -14.46 25.16 -0.36
CA SER A 331 -14.51 23.70 -0.51
C SER A 331 -13.22 23.17 -1.16
N LEU A 332 -12.91 21.91 -0.86
CA LEU A 332 -11.90 21.07 -1.51
C LEU A 332 -12.42 20.41 -2.79
N ARG A 333 -13.71 20.56 -3.11
CA ARG A 333 -14.38 19.91 -4.23
C ARG A 333 -13.61 20.15 -5.54
N GLY A 334 -13.04 19.08 -6.09
CA GLY A 334 -12.26 19.11 -7.32
C GLY A 334 -10.81 19.57 -7.18
N HIS A 335 -10.32 19.93 -5.98
CA HIS A 335 -8.94 20.42 -5.75
C HIS A 335 -8.30 19.86 -4.48
N LEU A 336 -8.46 18.56 -4.23
CA LEU A 336 -7.84 17.90 -3.08
C LEU A 336 -6.34 17.60 -3.26
N HIS A 337 -5.91 17.37 -4.49
CA HIS A 337 -4.55 16.95 -4.83
C HIS A 337 -4.08 17.60 -6.12
N GLU A 338 -2.77 17.80 -6.23
CA GLU A 338 -2.13 18.23 -7.46
C GLU A 338 -1.14 17.17 -7.95
N SER A 339 -1.33 16.69 -9.17
CA SER A 339 -0.34 15.85 -9.85
C SER A 339 0.86 16.67 -10.31
N ARG A 340 2.08 16.25 -9.94
CA ARG A 340 3.30 17.04 -10.10
C ARG A 340 4.48 16.23 -10.63
N ILE A 341 5.42 16.96 -11.23
CA ILE A 341 6.81 16.54 -11.36
C ILE A 341 7.69 17.60 -10.70
N THR A 342 8.47 17.21 -9.70
CA THR A 342 9.41 18.10 -9.04
C THR A 342 10.80 17.93 -9.63
N VAL A 343 11.43 19.04 -10.00
CA VAL A 343 12.77 19.08 -10.59
C VAL A 343 13.79 19.39 -9.50
N LEU A 344 14.75 18.48 -9.29
CA LEU A 344 15.86 18.66 -8.37
C LEU A 344 17.11 19.08 -9.14
N GLY A 345 17.69 20.20 -8.73
CA GLY A 345 19.03 20.64 -9.13
C GLY A 345 20.07 20.32 -8.05
N ALA A 346 21.26 20.88 -8.15
CA ALA A 346 22.30 20.73 -7.13
C ALA A 346 21.86 21.28 -5.75
N SER A 347 21.03 22.33 -5.74
CA SER A 347 20.55 22.99 -4.53
C SER A 347 19.13 23.58 -4.68
N SER A 348 18.38 23.16 -5.69
CA SER A 348 17.03 23.68 -5.99
C SER A 348 16.01 22.56 -5.99
N VAL A 349 14.83 22.83 -5.46
CA VAL A 349 13.65 21.97 -5.52
C VAL A 349 12.55 22.77 -6.20
N THR A 350 12.11 22.35 -7.39
CA THR A 350 11.17 23.13 -8.20
C THR A 350 9.97 22.27 -8.62
N PRO A 351 8.86 22.30 -7.86
CA PRO A 351 7.63 21.59 -8.21
C PRO A 351 6.99 22.14 -9.48
N ARG A 352 6.46 21.25 -10.33
CA ARG A 352 5.71 21.59 -11.55
C ARG A 352 4.34 20.93 -11.51
N HIS A 353 3.28 21.73 -11.31
CA HIS A 353 1.90 21.28 -11.43
C HIS A 353 1.57 20.93 -12.88
N LEU A 354 1.20 19.67 -13.13
CA LEU A 354 1.00 19.14 -14.49
C LEU A 354 -0.26 19.67 -15.16
N ASN A 355 -1.28 20.02 -14.37
CA ASN A 355 -2.60 20.40 -14.85
C ASN A 355 -2.90 21.89 -14.64
N LYS A 356 -1.90 22.76 -14.82
CA LYS A 356 -2.03 24.23 -14.62
C LYS A 356 -3.01 24.94 -15.57
N HIS A 357 -3.70 24.20 -16.43
CA HIS A 357 -4.79 24.70 -17.27
C HIS A 357 -6.15 24.66 -16.58
N ILE A 358 -6.28 23.94 -15.47
CA ILE A 358 -7.53 23.82 -14.71
C ILE A 358 -7.81 25.14 -13.98
N ASP A 359 -9.05 25.59 -14.07
CA ASP A 359 -9.62 26.62 -13.21
C ASP A 359 -10.36 25.96 -12.04
N TYR A 360 -9.70 25.88 -10.88
CA TYR A 360 -10.27 25.24 -9.69
C TYR A 360 -11.40 26.04 -9.02
N ASP A 361 -11.62 27.30 -9.44
CA ASP A 361 -12.78 28.08 -9.02
C ASP A 361 -14.05 27.70 -9.80
N ALA A 362 -13.90 26.91 -10.88
CA ALA A 362 -14.99 26.48 -11.76
C ALA A 362 -15.26 24.97 -11.62
N CYS A 363 -16.44 24.62 -11.07
CA CYS A 363 -16.90 23.24 -10.96
C CYS A 363 -18.38 23.14 -11.38
N CYS A 364 -18.86 22.09 -12.04
CA CYS A 364 -18.16 20.95 -12.62
C CYS A 364 -18.81 20.60 -13.97
N ALA A 365 -18.01 20.48 -15.03
CA ALA A 365 -18.51 20.19 -16.38
C ALA A 365 -18.87 18.71 -16.55
N PRO A 366 -19.91 18.36 -17.34
CA PRO A 366 -20.26 16.96 -17.64
C PRO A 366 -19.07 16.16 -18.15
N THR A 367 -18.86 14.94 -17.64
CA THR A 367 -17.81 14.04 -18.10
C THR A 367 -18.29 13.11 -19.23
N PRO A 368 -17.50 12.86 -20.29
CA PRO A 368 -16.16 13.41 -20.56
C PRO A 368 -16.21 14.85 -21.10
N ASN A 369 -15.16 15.63 -20.84
CA ASN A 369 -15.03 17.00 -21.33
C ASN A 369 -13.60 17.34 -21.81
N PRO A 370 -13.41 18.43 -22.57
CA PRO A 370 -12.10 18.81 -23.11
C PRO A 370 -11.03 19.18 -22.08
N GLU A 371 -11.40 19.57 -20.85
CA GLU A 371 -10.44 19.88 -19.78
C GLU A 371 -9.86 18.59 -19.20
N SER A 372 -10.73 17.65 -18.79
CA SER A 372 -10.36 16.32 -18.30
C SER A 372 -9.47 15.57 -19.30
N GLU A 373 -9.74 15.68 -20.60
CA GLU A 373 -8.91 15.05 -21.62
C GLU A 373 -7.50 15.64 -21.73
N LYS A 374 -7.25 16.87 -21.27
CA LYS A 374 -5.90 17.45 -21.19
C LYS A 374 -5.16 17.10 -19.89
N SER A 375 -5.87 16.62 -18.87
CA SER A 375 -5.31 16.35 -17.55
C SER A 375 -4.56 15.02 -17.50
N LEU A 376 -3.55 14.98 -16.62
CA LEU A 376 -2.80 13.81 -16.23
C LEU A 376 -2.92 13.62 -14.71
N ALA A 377 -3.21 12.39 -14.28
CA ALA A 377 -3.41 12.06 -12.88
C ALA A 377 -2.44 10.96 -12.41
N GLN A 378 -2.02 11.06 -11.15
CA GLN A 378 -1.17 10.08 -10.43
C GLN A 378 0.07 9.66 -11.27
N PRO A 379 1.04 10.56 -11.49
CA PRO A 379 2.21 10.25 -12.29
C PRO A 379 3.11 9.23 -11.57
N LEU A 380 3.41 8.10 -12.22
CA LEU A 380 4.24 7.02 -11.70
C LEU A 380 5.60 6.97 -12.40
N GLY A 381 5.93 5.88 -13.10
CA GLY A 381 7.22 5.67 -13.74
C GLY A 381 7.56 6.71 -14.81
N MET A 382 8.85 7.03 -14.92
CA MET A 382 9.37 8.01 -15.87
C MET A 382 10.64 7.51 -16.57
N THR A 383 10.88 7.97 -17.79
CA THR A 383 12.14 7.75 -18.51
C THR A 383 12.54 8.96 -19.34
N VAL A 384 13.84 9.20 -19.49
CA VAL A 384 14.41 10.34 -20.22
C VAL A 384 15.13 9.82 -21.46
N SER A 385 14.98 10.50 -22.59
CA SER A 385 15.75 10.21 -23.82
C SER A 385 17.25 10.34 -23.58
N ALA A 386 18.07 9.61 -24.35
CA ALA A 386 19.52 9.59 -24.15
C ALA A 386 20.17 10.96 -24.38
N ASP A 387 19.58 11.79 -25.24
CA ASP A 387 19.98 13.18 -25.47
C ASP A 387 19.52 14.16 -24.37
N GLY A 388 18.78 13.67 -23.37
CA GLY A 388 18.26 14.45 -22.26
C GLY A 388 17.17 15.46 -22.63
N SER A 389 16.63 15.43 -23.85
CA SER A 389 15.69 16.46 -24.35
C SER A 389 14.23 16.19 -24.05
N THR A 390 13.85 14.92 -23.84
CA THR A 390 12.47 14.48 -23.69
C THR A 390 12.29 13.60 -22.45
N LEU A 391 11.28 13.91 -21.63
CA LEU A 391 10.81 13.11 -20.51
C LEU A 391 9.46 12.47 -20.85
N PHE A 392 9.36 11.15 -20.67
CA PHE A 392 8.11 10.40 -20.75
C PHE A 392 7.63 10.02 -19.34
N VAL A 393 6.33 10.11 -19.10
CA VAL A 393 5.73 9.95 -17.76
C VAL A 393 4.49 9.07 -17.85
N ALA A 394 4.43 8.00 -17.06
CA ALA A 394 3.26 7.15 -16.96
C ALA A 394 2.22 7.84 -16.05
N ALA A 395 1.12 8.32 -16.62
CA ALA A 395 0.04 8.96 -15.87
C ALA A 395 -1.04 7.92 -15.55
N PHE A 396 -0.79 7.15 -14.49
CA PHE A 396 -1.57 5.98 -14.09
C PHE A 396 -3.06 6.27 -13.99
N GLY A 397 -3.43 7.36 -13.31
CA GLY A 397 -4.82 7.73 -13.10
C GLY A 397 -5.52 8.34 -14.32
N SER A 398 -4.86 8.41 -15.48
CA SER A 398 -5.47 9.00 -16.69
C SER A 398 -5.26 8.16 -17.94
N SER A 399 -4.67 6.96 -17.80
CA SER A 399 -4.45 5.99 -18.88
C SER A 399 -3.60 6.54 -20.03
N LYS A 400 -2.63 7.42 -19.73
CA LYS A 400 -1.82 8.14 -20.73
C LYS A 400 -0.33 8.07 -20.43
N LEU A 401 0.49 8.22 -21.47
CA LEU A 401 1.83 8.80 -21.30
C LEU A 401 1.79 10.31 -21.50
N GLY A 402 2.40 11.07 -20.60
CA GLY A 402 2.79 12.46 -20.82
C GLY A 402 4.16 12.55 -21.48
N VAL A 403 4.33 13.49 -22.42
CA VAL A 403 5.58 13.73 -23.16
C VAL A 403 6.01 15.19 -22.99
N TYR A 404 7.14 15.42 -22.32
CA TYR A 404 7.62 16.76 -21.98
C TYR A 404 8.98 17.04 -22.59
N SER A 405 9.16 18.24 -23.16
CA SER A 405 10.50 18.79 -23.31
C SER A 405 11.08 19.04 -21.91
N THR A 406 12.24 18.48 -21.62
CA THR A 406 12.92 18.65 -20.32
C THR A 406 13.21 20.12 -20.05
N ALA A 407 13.69 20.87 -21.05
CA ALA A 407 13.91 22.31 -20.92
C ALA A 407 12.63 23.09 -20.58
N ALA A 408 11.50 22.77 -21.21
CA ALA A 408 10.22 23.43 -20.93
C ALA A 408 9.68 23.06 -19.54
N LEU A 409 9.83 21.80 -19.11
CA LEU A 409 9.46 21.35 -17.78
C LEU A 409 10.32 22.03 -16.70
N GLU A 410 11.64 22.04 -16.89
CA GLU A 410 12.61 22.65 -15.99
C GLU A 410 12.39 24.16 -15.82
N ASN A 411 11.98 24.84 -16.88
CA ASN A 411 11.66 26.28 -16.85
C ASN A 411 10.19 26.57 -16.49
N GLY A 412 9.34 25.54 -16.37
CA GLY A 412 7.90 25.70 -16.07
C GLY A 412 7.09 26.30 -17.22
N THR A 413 7.62 26.32 -18.44
CA THR A 413 7.03 26.96 -19.62
C THR A 413 6.19 26.03 -20.49
N PHE A 414 6.15 24.73 -20.21
CA PHE A 414 5.29 23.78 -20.92
C PHE A 414 3.81 24.19 -20.83
N VAL A 415 3.00 23.84 -21.83
CA VAL A 415 1.55 24.07 -21.81
C VAL A 415 0.86 22.71 -21.88
N PRO A 416 -0.03 22.36 -20.92
CA PRO A 416 -0.80 21.12 -20.98
C PRO A 416 -1.58 21.01 -22.30
N SER A 417 -1.45 19.86 -22.97
CA SER A 417 -2.06 19.63 -24.29
C SER A 417 -2.11 18.15 -24.60
N THR A 418 -3.22 17.71 -25.21
CA THR A 418 -3.39 16.35 -25.72
C THR A 418 -2.37 16.00 -26.82
N ALA A 419 -1.82 16.99 -27.53
CA ALA A 419 -0.77 16.76 -28.53
C ALA A 419 0.57 16.25 -27.93
N ASN A 420 0.74 16.42 -26.62
CA ASN A 420 1.88 15.95 -25.85
C ASN A 420 1.53 14.74 -24.98
N GLN A 421 0.48 14.01 -25.33
CA GLN A 421 -0.01 12.85 -24.59
C GLN A 421 -0.27 11.68 -25.55
N ILE A 422 -0.11 10.47 -25.04
CA ILE A 422 -0.39 9.23 -25.77
C ILE A 422 -1.37 8.42 -24.92
N LEU A 423 -2.60 8.28 -25.39
CA LEU A 423 -3.59 7.42 -24.74
C LEU A 423 -3.20 5.95 -24.92
N LEU A 424 -3.33 5.16 -23.86
CA LEU A 424 -3.03 3.73 -23.85
C LEU A 424 -4.30 2.93 -23.64
N SER A 425 -4.53 1.96 -24.53
CA SER A 425 -5.73 1.13 -24.53
C SER A 425 -5.87 0.25 -23.28
N GLY A 426 -4.77 -0.21 -22.70
CA GLY A 426 -4.79 -1.09 -21.53
C GLY A 426 -5.02 -0.39 -20.18
N GLY A 427 -4.89 0.94 -20.12
CA GLY A 427 -5.13 1.73 -18.92
C GLY A 427 -4.16 1.52 -17.75
N GLY A 428 -4.17 2.44 -16.78
CA GLY A 428 -3.32 2.35 -15.59
C GLY A 428 -1.83 2.10 -15.86
N PRO A 429 -1.14 2.89 -16.71
CA PRO A 429 0.28 2.69 -16.96
C PRO A 429 1.10 2.93 -15.71
N THR A 430 2.00 2.01 -15.36
CA THR A 430 2.77 2.07 -14.11
C THR A 430 4.24 2.40 -14.32
N GLY A 431 4.85 1.86 -15.37
CA GLY A 431 6.24 2.13 -15.73
C GLY A 431 6.58 1.73 -17.15
N MET A 432 7.75 2.15 -17.62
CA MET A 432 8.14 2.03 -19.01
C MET A 432 9.66 1.89 -19.19
N VAL A 433 10.05 1.41 -20.37
CA VAL A 433 11.43 1.42 -20.85
C VAL A 433 11.48 1.96 -22.28
N LEU A 434 12.52 2.74 -22.59
CA LEU A 434 12.74 3.37 -23.89
C LEU A 434 13.78 2.58 -24.69
N ASP A 435 13.40 2.12 -25.89
CA ASP A 435 14.27 1.49 -26.89
C ASP A 435 14.43 2.45 -28.08
N GLU A 436 15.37 3.38 -27.96
CA GLU A 436 15.62 4.41 -28.99
C GLU A 436 16.11 3.80 -30.30
N ALA A 437 16.86 2.69 -30.24
CA ALA A 437 17.40 2.01 -31.41
C ALA A 437 16.29 1.54 -32.35
N ARG A 438 15.16 1.09 -31.80
CA ARG A 438 13.96 0.68 -32.56
C ARG A 438 12.88 1.74 -32.61
N ARG A 439 13.10 2.90 -31.98
CA ARG A 439 12.11 3.98 -31.82
C ARG A 439 10.84 3.47 -31.15
N ARG A 440 11.00 2.82 -30.00
CA ARG A 440 9.92 2.20 -29.22
C ARG A 440 9.95 2.61 -27.76
N ILE A 441 8.77 2.67 -27.16
CA ILE A 441 8.61 2.60 -25.70
C ILE A 441 7.74 1.38 -25.40
N TYR A 442 8.13 0.60 -24.40
CA TYR A 442 7.30 -0.47 -23.85
C TYR A 442 6.76 0.00 -22.50
N VAL A 443 5.45 -0.06 -22.30
CA VAL A 443 4.77 0.42 -21.10
C VAL A 443 3.93 -0.71 -20.52
N LEU A 444 4.06 -0.94 -19.21
CA LEU A 444 3.21 -1.90 -18.52
C LEU A 444 1.90 -1.23 -18.09
N THR A 445 0.76 -1.86 -18.39
CA THR A 445 -0.59 -1.41 -18.06
C THR A 445 -1.18 -2.31 -16.98
N ARG A 446 -1.57 -1.73 -15.84
CA ARG A 446 -2.01 -2.49 -14.66
C ARG A 446 -3.49 -2.86 -14.69
N PHE A 447 -4.33 -2.09 -15.38
CA PHE A 447 -5.77 -2.36 -15.38
C PHE A 447 -6.08 -3.68 -16.06
N ASP A 448 -5.45 -3.96 -17.20
CA ASP A 448 -5.62 -5.19 -17.97
C ASP A 448 -4.46 -6.19 -17.86
N ASN A 449 -3.37 -5.84 -17.17
CA ASN A 449 -2.15 -6.64 -17.04
C ASN A 449 -1.45 -6.92 -18.39
N GLY A 450 -1.12 -5.85 -19.12
CA GLY A 450 -0.54 -5.92 -20.46
C GLY A 450 0.70 -5.06 -20.67
N ILE A 451 1.24 -5.12 -21.89
CA ILE A 451 2.34 -4.30 -22.37
C ILE A 451 1.92 -3.57 -23.65
N SER A 452 1.79 -2.24 -23.54
CA SER A 452 1.63 -1.34 -24.68
C SER A 452 2.97 -1.08 -25.37
N VAL A 453 3.00 -1.17 -26.70
CA VAL A 453 4.15 -0.86 -27.54
C VAL A 453 3.88 0.43 -28.29
N ILE A 454 4.70 1.44 -28.06
CA ILE A 454 4.50 2.80 -28.58
C ILE A 454 5.60 3.11 -29.59
N ASN A 455 5.23 3.72 -30.72
CA ASN A 455 6.18 4.28 -31.67
C ASN A 455 6.51 5.74 -31.28
N THR A 456 7.78 6.03 -31.01
CA THR A 456 8.20 7.36 -30.53
C THR A 456 8.19 8.44 -31.62
N THR A 457 8.18 8.06 -32.91
CA THR A 457 8.10 9.00 -34.03
C THR A 457 6.66 9.43 -34.28
N THR A 458 5.73 8.48 -34.35
CA THR A 458 4.31 8.75 -34.62
C THR A 458 3.53 9.12 -33.35
N ARG A 459 4.09 8.84 -32.16
CA ARG A 459 3.45 9.01 -30.84
C ARG A 459 2.14 8.24 -30.72
N GLN A 460 2.13 7.01 -31.21
CA GLN A 460 0.96 6.13 -31.20
C GLN A 460 1.30 4.78 -30.57
N GLU A 461 0.33 4.21 -29.86
CA GLU A 461 0.33 2.79 -29.53
C GLU A 461 0.14 1.98 -30.83
N ILE A 462 1.09 1.08 -31.12
CA ILE A 462 1.12 0.29 -32.36
C ILE A 462 0.87 -1.20 -32.11
N ALA A 463 0.97 -1.65 -30.85
CA ALA A 463 0.62 -2.99 -30.42
C ALA A 463 0.33 -3.00 -28.93
N HIS A 464 -0.45 -3.98 -28.49
CA HIS A 464 -0.76 -4.23 -27.10
C HIS A 464 -0.73 -5.75 -26.87
N LEU A 465 0.02 -6.21 -25.86
CA LEU A 465 0.18 -7.63 -25.54
C LEU A 465 -0.26 -7.89 -24.11
N SER A 466 -1.32 -8.67 -23.93
CA SER A 466 -1.75 -9.11 -22.60
C SER A 466 -0.83 -10.21 -22.06
N MET A 467 -0.55 -10.16 -20.76
CA MET A 467 0.05 -11.28 -20.03
C MET A 467 -1.04 -12.15 -19.42
N TYR A 468 -0.71 -13.37 -19.03
CA TYR A 468 -1.64 -14.20 -18.27
C TYR A 468 -2.05 -13.47 -16.98
N ASN A 469 -3.36 -13.35 -16.74
CA ASN A 469 -3.93 -12.62 -15.62
C ASN A 469 -4.86 -13.54 -14.81
N PRO A 470 -4.44 -14.00 -13.61
CA PRO A 470 -5.28 -14.82 -12.74
C PRO A 470 -6.31 -14.01 -11.94
N GLU A 471 -6.36 -12.69 -12.10
CA GLU A 471 -7.33 -11.85 -11.40
C GLU A 471 -8.76 -12.11 -11.88
N PRO A 472 -9.75 -12.21 -10.98
CA PRO A 472 -11.15 -12.37 -11.37
C PRO A 472 -11.66 -11.11 -12.08
N ALA A 473 -12.68 -11.29 -12.94
CA ALA A 473 -13.29 -10.18 -13.69
C ALA A 473 -13.80 -9.05 -12.78
N SER A 474 -14.31 -9.38 -11.59
CA SER A 474 -14.76 -8.40 -10.58
C SER A 474 -13.65 -7.44 -10.15
N VAL A 475 -12.40 -7.89 -10.15
CA VAL A 475 -11.23 -7.08 -9.81
C VAL A 475 -10.82 -6.21 -11.01
N VAL A 476 -10.69 -6.81 -12.20
CA VAL A 476 -10.29 -6.10 -13.43
C VAL A 476 -11.30 -4.99 -13.78
N GLU A 477 -12.60 -5.26 -13.69
CA GLU A 477 -13.65 -4.31 -14.03
C GLU A 477 -13.91 -3.25 -12.94
N GLY A 478 -13.64 -3.57 -11.67
CA GLY A 478 -13.87 -2.66 -10.55
C GLY A 478 -12.70 -1.72 -10.27
N ARG A 479 -11.46 -2.14 -10.57
CA ARG A 479 -10.24 -1.36 -10.34
C ARG A 479 -10.25 0.06 -10.92
N PRO A 480 -10.73 0.32 -12.16
CA PRO A 480 -10.71 1.67 -12.73
C PRO A 480 -11.47 2.71 -11.90
N PHE A 481 -12.51 2.33 -11.14
CA PHE A 481 -13.25 3.27 -10.30
C PHE A 481 -12.44 3.82 -9.11
N LEU A 482 -11.38 3.12 -8.70
CA LEU A 482 -10.44 3.64 -7.70
C LEU A 482 -9.48 4.67 -8.32
N TYR A 483 -9.00 4.42 -9.53
CA TYR A 483 -7.82 5.12 -10.04
C TYR A 483 -8.04 6.05 -11.22
N ASP A 484 -8.98 5.77 -12.13
CA ASP A 484 -9.16 6.53 -13.37
C ASP A 484 -9.87 7.87 -13.11
N ALA A 485 -9.08 8.93 -13.01
CA ALA A 485 -9.52 10.31 -12.82
C ALA A 485 -10.42 10.82 -13.96
N ARG A 486 -10.29 10.29 -15.17
CA ARG A 486 -11.17 10.66 -16.30
C ARG A 486 -12.60 10.15 -16.09
N LEU A 487 -12.72 9.07 -15.33
CA LEU A 487 -13.98 8.49 -14.90
C LEU A 487 -14.47 9.09 -13.58
N SER A 488 -13.58 9.50 -12.68
CA SER A 488 -13.98 9.89 -11.32
C SER A 488 -14.08 11.39 -11.06
N SER A 489 -13.57 12.26 -11.94
CA SER A 489 -13.56 13.72 -11.74
C SER A 489 -13.83 14.49 -13.05
N SER A 490 -14.52 15.64 -12.96
CA SER A 490 -14.70 16.55 -14.10
C SER A 490 -13.41 17.22 -14.56
N HIS A 491 -12.42 17.38 -13.68
CA HIS A 491 -11.12 17.94 -14.01
C HIS A 491 -10.14 16.89 -14.57
N GLY A 492 -10.40 15.59 -14.36
CA GLY A 492 -9.57 14.49 -14.86
C GLY A 492 -8.19 14.35 -14.19
N ASP A 493 -7.98 14.98 -13.04
CA ASP A 493 -6.68 15.08 -12.34
C ASP A 493 -6.61 14.32 -11.01
N SER A 494 -7.77 13.92 -10.47
CA SER A 494 -7.91 13.30 -9.16
C SER A 494 -8.93 12.14 -9.16
N SER A 495 -8.69 11.17 -8.27
CA SER A 495 -9.52 9.97 -8.07
C SER A 495 -9.50 9.55 -6.60
N CYS A 496 -10.31 8.56 -6.22
CA CYS A 496 -10.26 8.00 -4.86
C CYS A 496 -8.84 7.51 -4.51
N GLY A 497 -8.08 7.03 -5.50
CA GLY A 497 -6.68 6.61 -5.38
C GLY A 497 -5.69 7.75 -5.12
N SER A 498 -6.13 9.01 -5.08
CA SER A 498 -5.31 10.14 -4.63
C SER A 498 -5.11 10.16 -3.11
N CYS A 499 -6.11 9.74 -2.34
CA CYS A 499 -5.97 9.48 -0.90
C CYS A 499 -5.68 7.99 -0.64
N HIS A 500 -6.33 7.09 -1.38
CA HIS A 500 -6.20 5.65 -1.19
C HIS A 500 -5.08 5.05 -2.05
N ILE A 501 -3.84 5.43 -1.73
CA ILE A 501 -2.65 5.11 -2.50
C ILE A 501 -2.50 3.58 -2.62
N PHE A 502 -2.71 3.04 -3.83
CA PHE A 502 -2.71 1.60 -4.11
C PHE A 502 -3.68 0.79 -3.22
N GLY A 503 -4.86 1.36 -2.96
CA GLY A 503 -5.85 0.76 -2.06
C GLY A 503 -5.50 0.89 -0.57
N ASP A 504 -4.40 1.54 -0.23
CA ASP A 504 -3.99 1.79 1.16
C ASP A 504 -4.27 3.25 1.57
N LEU A 505 -3.40 3.87 2.37
CA LEU A 505 -3.54 5.20 2.95
C LEU A 505 -2.49 6.18 2.40
N ASP A 506 -2.74 7.48 2.50
CA ASP A 506 -1.78 8.55 2.19
C ASP A 506 -0.95 8.99 3.41
N SER A 507 -1.25 8.44 4.60
CA SER A 507 -0.66 8.82 5.89
C SER A 507 -0.99 10.23 6.36
N LEU A 508 -2.09 10.82 5.87
CA LEU A 508 -2.58 12.14 6.27
C LEU A 508 -3.93 12.08 6.99
N SER A 509 -4.26 13.17 7.67
CA SER A 509 -5.62 13.47 8.12
C SER A 509 -6.22 14.64 7.36
N TRP A 510 -7.55 14.57 7.18
CA TRP A 510 -8.33 15.49 6.38
C TRP A 510 -9.58 15.95 7.14
N ASP A 511 -9.88 17.25 7.14
CA ASP A 511 -11.17 17.76 7.64
C ASP A 511 -12.17 17.85 6.48
N LEU A 512 -12.71 16.67 6.12
CA LEU A 512 -13.72 16.49 5.08
C LEU A 512 -15.14 16.48 5.69
N GLY A 513 -15.40 17.34 6.68
CA GLY A 513 -16.79 17.63 7.06
C GLY A 513 -17.57 18.25 5.90
N ASN A 514 -18.89 18.23 5.94
CA ASN A 514 -19.74 18.91 4.95
C ASN A 514 -20.68 19.90 5.66
N PRO A 515 -20.32 21.19 5.75
CA PRO A 515 -21.15 22.21 6.41
C PRO A 515 -22.58 22.35 5.82
N ASP A 516 -22.76 21.98 4.55
CA ASP A 516 -24.05 21.96 3.86
C ASP A 516 -24.88 20.68 4.15
N GLY A 517 -24.33 19.75 4.92
CA GLY A 517 -24.97 18.49 5.30
C GLY A 517 -25.93 18.61 6.48
N THR A 518 -26.81 17.61 6.64
CA THR A 518 -27.71 17.47 7.78
C THR A 518 -27.17 16.48 8.81
N VAL A 519 -27.58 16.64 10.07
CA VAL A 519 -27.36 15.63 11.11
C VAL A 519 -28.19 14.38 10.81
N LYS A 520 -27.58 13.20 10.94
CA LYS A 520 -28.25 11.91 10.73
C LYS A 520 -28.29 11.11 12.02
N ALA A 521 -29.34 10.32 12.21
CA ALA A 521 -29.37 9.33 13.30
C ALA A 521 -28.28 8.27 13.09
N ASN A 522 -27.76 7.70 14.17
CA ASN A 522 -26.85 6.57 14.12
C ASN A 522 -27.65 5.26 14.32
N PRO A 523 -27.77 4.40 13.29
CA PRO A 523 -28.46 3.11 13.41
C PRO A 523 -27.56 1.99 13.94
N SER A 524 -26.27 2.24 14.17
CA SER A 524 -25.31 1.22 14.59
C SER A 524 -25.58 0.76 16.03
N PRO A 525 -25.46 -0.56 16.29
CA PRO A 525 -25.40 -1.06 17.65
C PRO A 525 -24.24 -0.42 18.41
N ILE A 526 -24.45 -0.20 19.71
CA ILE A 526 -23.46 0.39 20.61
C ILE A 526 -23.01 -0.70 21.59
N VAL A 527 -21.70 -0.84 21.78
CA VAL A 527 -21.13 -1.77 22.75
C VAL A 527 -21.73 -1.48 24.13
N PRO A 528 -22.33 -2.48 24.81
CA PRO A 528 -22.91 -2.28 26.12
C PRO A 528 -21.86 -1.96 27.17
N VAL A 529 -22.28 -1.37 28.29
CA VAL A 529 -21.44 -1.18 29.47
C VAL A 529 -21.66 -2.31 30.47
N LEU A 530 -20.71 -2.51 31.39
CA LEU A 530 -20.86 -3.48 32.46
C LEU A 530 -22.03 -3.07 33.37
N PRO A 531 -22.78 -4.04 33.94
CA PRO A 531 -24.00 -3.75 34.71
C PRO A 531 -23.82 -2.74 35.86
N GLU A 532 -22.65 -2.68 36.48
CA GLU A 532 -22.32 -1.73 37.54
C GLU A 532 -22.27 -0.26 37.08
N PHE A 533 -22.20 0.01 35.77
CA PHE A 533 -22.23 1.35 35.17
C PHE A 533 -23.60 1.75 34.62
N GLY A 534 -24.63 0.90 34.76
CA GLY A 534 -26.00 1.15 34.34
C GLY A 534 -26.37 0.55 32.97
N ASP A 535 -27.56 0.87 32.48
CA ASP A 535 -28.14 0.28 31.26
C ASP A 535 -27.99 1.18 30.02
N ASP A 536 -27.53 2.42 30.18
CA ASP A 536 -27.34 3.37 29.07
C ASP A 536 -25.86 3.44 28.66
N PRO A 537 -25.46 2.81 27.54
CA PRO A 537 -24.07 2.83 27.08
C PRO A 537 -23.62 4.17 26.50
N THR A 538 -24.53 5.14 26.37
CA THR A 538 -24.24 6.48 25.82
C THR A 538 -23.99 7.52 26.92
N PHE A 539 -24.32 7.20 28.18
CA PHE A 539 -24.32 8.15 29.29
C PHE A 539 -25.07 9.45 28.96
N GLY A 540 -26.19 9.34 28.25
CA GLY A 540 -27.02 10.46 27.81
C GLY A 540 -26.45 11.32 26.67
N GLN A 541 -25.32 10.93 26.06
CA GLN A 541 -24.72 11.67 24.96
C GLN A 541 -25.42 11.37 23.62
N SER A 542 -25.43 12.36 22.73
CA SER A 542 -25.97 12.17 21.38
C SER A 542 -25.05 11.28 20.56
N THR A 543 -25.62 10.24 19.95
CA THR A 543 -24.92 9.33 19.05
C THR A 543 -25.05 9.75 17.59
N ALA A 544 -25.82 10.81 17.31
CA ALA A 544 -26.11 11.27 15.95
C ALA A 544 -24.85 11.70 15.19
N PHE A 545 -24.81 11.41 13.89
CA PHE A 545 -23.74 11.81 13.01
C PHE A 545 -23.90 13.27 12.59
N HIS A 546 -23.09 14.13 13.21
CA HIS A 546 -22.97 15.53 12.80
C HIS A 546 -22.18 15.64 11.47
N PRO A 547 -22.57 16.50 10.51
CA PRO A 547 -21.90 16.57 9.22
C PRO A 547 -20.54 17.29 9.28
N LEU A 548 -20.33 18.16 10.27
CA LEU A 548 -18.99 18.63 10.67
C LEU A 548 -18.40 17.62 11.65
N LYS A 549 -17.32 16.97 11.23
CA LYS A 549 -16.73 15.81 11.91
C LYS A 549 -15.31 16.03 12.40
N GLY A 550 -14.66 17.10 11.95
CA GLY A 550 -13.25 17.37 12.20
C GLY A 550 -12.29 16.50 11.36
N PRO A 551 -10.99 16.61 11.63
CA PRO A 551 -9.97 15.84 10.94
C PRO A 551 -10.16 14.33 11.14
N MET A 552 -10.00 13.57 10.06
CA MET A 552 -10.04 12.11 10.06
C MET A 552 -8.91 11.60 9.18
N SER A 553 -8.12 10.64 9.67
CA SER A 553 -7.06 9.99 8.91
C SER A 553 -7.62 9.17 7.76
N THR A 554 -6.94 9.12 6.63
CA THR A 554 -7.32 8.22 5.54
C THR A 554 -7.28 6.76 6.01
N GLN A 555 -8.34 5.99 5.75
CA GLN A 555 -8.38 4.56 6.03
C GLN A 555 -7.89 3.75 4.82
N SER A 556 -7.30 2.59 5.09
CA SER A 556 -7.01 1.62 4.05
C SER A 556 -8.31 1.04 3.50
N LEU A 557 -8.33 0.71 2.21
CA LEU A 557 -9.41 -0.12 1.63
C LEU A 557 -9.15 -1.61 1.87
N ARG A 558 -7.96 -1.98 2.36
CA ARG A 558 -7.59 -3.36 2.69
C ARG A 558 -8.42 -3.87 3.86
N GLY A 559 -8.96 -5.08 3.74
CA GLY A 559 -9.68 -5.77 4.80
C GLY A 559 -10.92 -5.03 5.30
N MET A 560 -11.68 -4.40 4.40
CA MET A 560 -12.95 -3.76 4.76
C MET A 560 -14.07 -4.78 5.00
N ALA A 561 -14.06 -5.91 4.29
CA ALA A 561 -15.08 -6.96 4.43
C ALA A 561 -15.06 -7.57 5.83
N ASN A 562 -16.25 -7.96 6.33
CA ASN A 562 -16.48 -8.65 7.61
C ASN A 562 -16.25 -7.79 8.88
N HIS A 563 -16.38 -6.47 8.78
CA HIS A 563 -16.26 -5.52 9.91
C HIS A 563 -17.35 -4.45 9.95
N GLY A 564 -18.43 -4.62 9.19
CA GLY A 564 -19.64 -3.81 9.21
C GLY A 564 -19.51 -2.37 8.69
N PRO A 565 -20.05 -1.36 9.39
CA PRO A 565 -20.18 -0.02 8.84
C PRO A 565 -18.81 0.58 8.52
N LEU A 566 -18.73 1.47 7.54
CA LEU A 566 -17.48 2.03 7.02
C LEU A 566 -17.31 3.50 7.43
N HIS A 567 -16.09 4.01 7.21
CA HIS A 567 -15.58 5.28 7.76
C HIS A 567 -15.45 5.25 9.29
N TRP A 568 -14.64 6.16 9.88
CA TRP A 568 -14.24 6.09 11.30
C TRP A 568 -15.43 6.13 12.25
N ARG A 569 -16.52 6.75 11.83
CA ARG A 569 -17.74 6.90 12.63
C ARG A 569 -18.77 5.80 12.40
N GLY A 570 -18.63 5.01 11.34
CA GLY A 570 -19.68 4.10 10.89
C GLY A 570 -20.88 4.82 10.27
N ASP A 571 -20.71 6.07 9.83
CA ASP A 571 -21.73 6.90 9.18
C ASP A 571 -22.01 6.50 7.72
N ARG A 572 -21.23 5.55 7.19
CA ARG A 572 -21.51 4.84 5.94
C ARG A 572 -21.94 3.43 6.30
N ASN A 573 -23.23 3.14 6.20
CA ASN A 573 -23.81 1.87 6.68
C ASN A 573 -25.09 1.52 5.91
N GLY A 574 -25.55 0.27 6.03
CA GLY A 574 -26.83 -0.21 5.48
C GLY A 574 -27.99 -0.24 6.49
N GLY A 575 -27.81 0.26 7.72
CA GLY A 575 -28.79 0.11 8.81
C GLY A 575 -30.06 0.95 8.67
N PHE A 576 -30.08 1.89 7.73
CA PHE A 576 -31.29 2.65 7.42
C PHE A 576 -32.29 1.84 6.58
N ASP A 577 -31.82 0.82 5.87
CA ASP A 577 -32.61 0.09 4.87
C ASP A 577 -33.03 -1.31 5.35
N ALA A 578 -32.30 -1.90 6.31
CA ALA A 578 -32.55 -3.24 6.82
C ALA A 578 -32.15 -3.40 8.29
N ALA A 579 -32.72 -4.39 8.95
CA ALA A 579 -32.34 -4.75 10.32
C ALA A 579 -30.90 -5.29 10.37
N THR A 580 -30.18 -4.93 11.43
CA THR A 580 -28.78 -5.32 11.64
C THR A 580 -28.64 -6.76 12.09
N ALA A 581 -27.84 -7.55 11.36
CA ALA A 581 -27.43 -8.91 11.75
C ALA A 581 -26.11 -9.29 11.06
N GLN A 582 -25.21 -9.95 11.79
CA GLN A 582 -23.96 -10.48 11.24
C GLN A 582 -24.23 -11.67 10.28
N PRO A 583 -23.38 -11.91 9.27
CA PRO A 583 -22.26 -11.06 8.85
C PRO A 583 -22.69 -9.82 8.08
N ASN A 584 -23.67 -9.94 7.17
CA ASN A 584 -23.87 -8.99 6.07
C ASN A 584 -25.30 -8.45 6.00
N ALA A 585 -25.85 -7.90 7.09
CA ALA A 585 -27.18 -7.27 7.09
C ALA A 585 -27.25 -5.99 7.94
N GLY A 586 -28.06 -5.02 7.48
CA GLY A 586 -28.25 -3.73 8.13
C GLY A 586 -26.93 -2.96 8.27
N THR A 587 -26.57 -2.53 9.47
CA THR A 587 -25.28 -1.83 9.67
C THR A 587 -24.06 -2.69 9.38
N TYR A 588 -24.19 -4.02 9.42
CA TYR A 588 -23.07 -4.91 9.11
C TYR A 588 -22.93 -5.25 7.62
N ASP A 589 -23.80 -4.76 6.73
CA ASP A 589 -23.63 -4.93 5.28
C ASP A 589 -22.58 -3.94 4.72
N GLU A 590 -21.35 -4.41 4.49
CA GLU A 590 -20.25 -3.60 3.96
C GLU A 590 -20.47 -3.17 2.52
N ALA A 591 -21.19 -3.96 1.72
CA ALA A 591 -21.46 -3.62 0.33
C ALA A 591 -22.47 -2.45 0.25
N ALA A 592 -23.48 -2.44 1.12
CA ALA A 592 -24.37 -1.31 1.30
C ALA A 592 -23.62 -0.09 1.86
N ALA A 593 -22.80 -0.29 2.90
CA ALA A 593 -21.96 0.76 3.48
C ALA A 593 -21.03 1.41 2.44
N PHE A 594 -20.36 0.62 1.60
CA PHE A 594 -19.44 1.13 0.59
C PHE A 594 -20.16 1.98 -0.47
N LYS A 595 -21.38 1.59 -0.86
CA LYS A 595 -22.17 2.37 -1.82
C LYS A 595 -22.58 3.75 -1.28
N GLN A 596 -22.62 3.95 0.05
CA GLN A 596 -22.89 5.25 0.67
C GLN A 596 -21.78 6.29 0.43
N PHE A 597 -20.64 5.90 -0.15
CA PHE A 597 -19.59 6.83 -0.59
C PHE A 597 -19.83 7.42 -1.99
N ASN A 598 -20.86 7.00 -2.73
CA ASN A 598 -21.14 7.53 -4.07
C ASN A 598 -21.25 9.09 -4.15
N PRO A 599 -21.79 9.80 -3.14
CA PRO A 599 -21.77 11.27 -3.13
C PRO A 599 -20.37 11.88 -3.19
N ALA A 600 -19.32 11.20 -2.70
CA ALA A 600 -17.95 11.73 -2.71
C ALA A 600 -17.39 11.94 -4.13
N PHE A 601 -17.90 11.21 -5.13
CA PHE A 601 -17.55 11.50 -6.53
C PHE A 601 -17.96 12.92 -6.92
N VAL A 602 -19.08 13.41 -6.41
CA VAL A 602 -19.57 14.77 -6.68
C VAL A 602 -18.97 15.77 -5.68
N ASP A 603 -19.08 15.47 -4.39
CA ASP A 603 -18.80 16.39 -3.29
C ASP A 603 -17.30 16.60 -3.04
N LEU A 604 -16.45 15.63 -3.36
CA LEU A 604 -15.00 15.70 -3.16
C LEU A 604 -14.24 15.70 -4.48
N LEU A 605 -14.48 14.73 -5.36
CA LEU A 605 -13.73 14.62 -6.62
C LEU A 605 -14.21 15.61 -7.70
N GLY A 606 -15.34 16.28 -7.48
CA GLY A 606 -15.87 17.25 -8.44
C GLY A 606 -16.33 16.60 -9.74
N ARG A 607 -16.95 15.43 -9.69
CA ARG A 607 -17.69 14.86 -10.83
C ARG A 607 -19.04 15.58 -10.98
N ASP A 608 -19.52 15.69 -12.21
CA ASP A 608 -20.82 16.32 -12.52
C ASP A 608 -22.02 15.55 -11.98
N THR A 609 -21.91 14.23 -11.90
CA THR A 609 -22.97 13.32 -11.46
C THR A 609 -22.40 12.12 -10.68
N PRO A 610 -23.16 11.52 -9.75
CA PRO A 610 -22.75 10.28 -9.09
C PRO A 610 -22.54 9.14 -10.09
N LEU A 611 -21.82 8.11 -9.68
CA LEU A 611 -21.75 6.86 -10.44
C LEU A 611 -23.12 6.18 -10.44
N THR A 612 -23.42 5.44 -11.51
CA THR A 612 -24.61 4.59 -11.56
C THR A 612 -24.52 3.45 -10.52
N ALA A 613 -25.66 2.87 -10.14
CA ALA A 613 -25.69 1.76 -9.19
C ALA A 613 -24.84 0.56 -9.66
N ALA A 614 -24.84 0.25 -10.96
CA ALA A 614 -24.03 -0.82 -11.54
C ALA A 614 -22.53 -0.53 -11.45
N GLN A 615 -22.12 0.72 -11.66
CA GLN A 615 -20.72 1.14 -11.52
C GLN A 615 -20.26 1.07 -10.05
N MET A 616 -21.06 1.58 -9.11
CA MET A 616 -20.75 1.46 -7.68
C MET A 616 -20.72 0.01 -7.21
N GLN A 617 -21.56 -0.88 -7.78
CA GLN A 617 -21.51 -2.32 -7.47
C GLN A 617 -20.17 -2.93 -7.88
N LYS A 618 -19.66 -2.62 -9.08
CA LYS A 618 -18.34 -3.10 -9.54
C LYS A 618 -17.23 -2.57 -8.63
N PHE A 619 -17.30 -1.30 -8.25
CA PHE A 619 -16.31 -0.72 -7.34
C PHE A 619 -16.34 -1.38 -5.96
N ALA A 620 -17.53 -1.59 -5.38
CA ALA A 620 -17.68 -2.27 -4.10
C ALA A 620 -17.13 -3.70 -4.14
N GLN A 621 -17.42 -4.45 -5.21
CA GLN A 621 -16.90 -5.81 -5.38
C GLN A 621 -15.38 -5.84 -5.41
N PHE A 622 -14.73 -4.93 -6.14
CA PHE A 622 -13.27 -4.82 -6.14
C PHE A 622 -12.73 -4.44 -4.76
N ALA A 623 -13.24 -3.36 -4.16
CA ALA A 623 -12.69 -2.80 -2.93
C ALA A 623 -12.80 -3.75 -1.73
N LEU A 624 -13.89 -4.53 -1.64
CA LEU A 624 -14.10 -5.50 -0.56
C LEU A 624 -13.22 -6.77 -0.70
N GLN A 625 -12.60 -7.00 -1.86
CA GLN A 625 -11.69 -8.14 -2.07
C GLN A 625 -10.23 -7.83 -1.69
N VAL A 626 -9.88 -6.56 -1.47
CA VAL A 626 -8.50 -6.17 -1.14
C VAL A 626 -8.19 -6.57 0.30
N VAL A 627 -7.07 -7.28 0.53
CA VAL A 627 -6.68 -7.78 1.86
C VAL A 627 -5.40 -7.12 2.38
N TYR A 628 -5.21 -7.19 3.70
CA TYR A 628 -3.95 -6.83 4.32
C TYR A 628 -2.89 -7.92 4.11
N PRO A 629 -1.61 -7.56 3.96
CA PRO A 629 -0.50 -8.51 4.11
C PRO A 629 -0.43 -9.04 5.56
N PRO A 630 0.40 -10.06 5.83
CA PRO A 630 0.72 -10.48 7.18
C PRO A 630 1.34 -9.34 8.00
N ASN A 631 1.15 -9.35 9.32
CA ASN A 631 1.79 -8.35 10.19
C ASN A 631 3.31 -8.61 10.29
N PRO A 632 4.17 -7.64 9.90
CA PRO A 632 5.62 -7.82 9.84
C PRO A 632 6.33 -7.81 11.21
N ILE A 633 5.61 -7.49 12.29
CA ILE A 633 6.13 -7.42 13.67
C ILE A 633 5.98 -8.78 14.39
N ARG A 634 5.15 -9.66 13.84
CA ARG A 634 4.92 -11.00 14.37
C ARG A 634 6.03 -11.97 13.93
N ASN A 635 6.43 -12.87 14.82
CA ASN A 635 7.39 -13.92 14.50
C ASN A 635 6.83 -14.87 13.43
N LEU A 636 7.70 -15.37 12.55
CA LEU A 636 7.32 -16.25 11.43
C LEU A 636 6.72 -17.58 11.86
N ASP A 637 7.05 -18.06 13.06
CA ASP A 637 6.44 -19.25 13.66
C ASP A 637 5.09 -18.95 14.33
N ASN A 638 4.56 -17.75 14.11
CA ASN A 638 3.35 -17.22 14.73
C ASN A 638 3.38 -17.25 16.27
N SER A 639 4.57 -17.23 16.89
CA SER A 639 4.71 -16.97 18.33
C SER A 639 4.61 -15.47 18.63
N LEU A 640 4.30 -15.14 19.88
CA LEU A 640 4.37 -13.78 20.42
C LEU A 640 5.61 -13.66 21.31
N THR A 641 6.21 -12.47 21.34
CA THR A 641 7.22 -12.16 22.37
C THR A 641 6.58 -12.15 23.76
N PRO A 642 7.36 -12.26 24.86
CA PRO A 642 6.80 -12.21 26.21
C PRO A 642 5.98 -10.95 26.49
N ALA A 643 6.40 -9.79 25.96
CA ALA A 643 5.66 -8.54 26.10
C ALA A 643 4.34 -8.57 25.30
N GLN A 644 4.36 -9.03 24.05
CA GLN A 644 3.15 -9.17 23.24
C GLN A 644 2.16 -10.17 23.84
N ALA A 645 2.65 -11.30 24.40
CA ALA A 645 1.80 -12.29 25.04
C ALA A 645 1.14 -11.75 26.33
N ALA A 646 1.89 -11.04 27.17
CA ALA A 646 1.36 -10.35 28.35
C ALA A 646 0.35 -9.25 27.96
N GLY A 647 0.67 -8.48 26.91
CA GLY A 647 -0.19 -7.45 26.37
C GLY A 647 -1.50 -8.00 25.84
N ARG A 648 -1.45 -9.12 25.09
CA ARG A 648 -2.63 -9.83 24.61
C ARG A 648 -3.53 -10.32 25.75
N ALA A 649 -2.94 -10.94 26.77
CA ALA A 649 -3.70 -11.41 27.93
C ALA A 649 -4.39 -10.25 28.64
N PHE A 650 -3.68 -9.14 28.89
CA PHE A 650 -4.30 -7.96 29.48
C PHE A 650 -5.42 -7.40 28.60
N PHE A 651 -5.14 -7.24 27.30
CA PHE A 651 -6.07 -6.65 26.34
C PHE A 651 -7.40 -7.43 26.24
N LEU A 652 -7.34 -8.76 26.26
CA LEU A 652 -8.53 -9.61 26.10
C LEU A 652 -9.23 -9.92 27.43
N ASP A 653 -8.46 -10.13 28.50
CA ASP A 653 -8.96 -10.77 29.72
C ASP A 653 -9.08 -9.82 30.92
N THR A 654 -8.45 -8.63 30.88
CA THR A 654 -8.49 -7.67 32.00
C THR A 654 -9.51 -6.57 31.73
N THR A 655 -10.47 -6.41 32.64
CA THR A 655 -11.36 -5.23 32.62
C THR A 655 -10.57 -3.97 32.93
N SER A 656 -10.62 -3.00 32.03
CA SER A 656 -9.91 -1.71 32.15
C SER A 656 -10.76 -0.51 31.73
N SER A 657 -12.00 -0.73 31.33
CA SER A 657 -12.99 0.31 31.07
C SER A 657 -14.38 -0.14 31.51
N PHE A 658 -15.34 0.78 31.48
CA PHE A 658 -16.74 0.50 31.78
C PHE A 658 -17.43 -0.39 30.73
N GLN A 659 -16.83 -0.64 29.56
CA GLN A 659 -17.29 -1.67 28.61
C GLN A 659 -16.65 -3.04 28.85
N GLY A 660 -15.69 -3.16 29.77
CA GLY A 660 -14.96 -4.39 30.04
C GLY A 660 -13.47 -4.31 29.70
N SER A 661 -12.95 -5.38 29.09
CA SER A 661 -11.60 -5.40 28.53
C SER A 661 -11.55 -4.67 27.20
N CYS A 662 -10.35 -4.36 26.70
CA CYS A 662 -10.20 -3.78 25.37
C CYS A 662 -10.78 -4.69 24.28
N GLY A 663 -10.72 -6.01 24.49
CA GLY A 663 -11.32 -7.03 23.63
C GLY A 663 -12.85 -7.03 23.56
N ALA A 664 -13.54 -6.40 24.53
CA ALA A 664 -14.99 -6.24 24.48
C ALA A 664 -15.45 -5.34 23.32
N CYS A 665 -14.65 -4.31 23.01
CA CYS A 665 -14.83 -3.50 21.81
C CYS A 665 -14.05 -4.12 20.63
N HIS A 666 -12.76 -4.35 20.81
CA HIS A 666 -11.84 -4.77 19.76
C HIS A 666 -11.74 -6.29 19.67
N VAL A 667 -12.84 -6.92 19.27
CA VAL A 667 -12.96 -8.39 19.19
C VAL A 667 -11.87 -8.99 18.29
N LEU A 668 -11.15 -9.98 18.81
CA LEU A 668 -10.22 -10.84 18.08
C LEU A 668 -10.76 -12.28 18.09
N ASP A 669 -11.38 -12.67 16.98
CA ASP A 669 -11.92 -14.01 16.76
C ASP A 669 -11.71 -14.42 15.30
N PRO A 670 -10.60 -15.12 14.97
CA PRO A 670 -10.31 -15.56 13.60
C PRO A 670 -11.34 -16.52 12.99
N GLU A 671 -12.25 -17.08 13.79
CA GLU A 671 -13.27 -18.04 13.35
C GLU A 671 -14.68 -17.43 13.24
N ALA A 672 -14.86 -16.16 13.61
CA ALA A 672 -16.12 -15.46 13.44
C ALA A 672 -16.56 -15.42 11.96
N ASN A 673 -17.87 -15.54 11.72
CA ASN A 673 -18.47 -15.51 10.39
C ASN A 673 -17.81 -16.47 9.37
N PRO A 674 -17.81 -17.80 9.64
CA PRO A 674 -17.13 -18.77 8.78
C PRO A 674 -17.70 -18.86 7.35
N SER A 675 -18.91 -18.33 7.10
CA SER A 675 -19.51 -18.23 5.77
C SER A 675 -18.75 -17.31 4.81
N GLU A 676 -17.96 -16.37 5.34
CA GLU A 676 -17.19 -15.40 4.55
C GLU A 676 -15.91 -16.01 3.96
N GLY A 677 -15.66 -17.31 4.20
CA GLY A 677 -14.58 -18.07 3.59
C GLY A 677 -13.21 -17.46 3.93
N VAL A 678 -12.50 -16.96 2.93
CA VAL A 678 -11.16 -16.36 3.09
C VAL A 678 -11.18 -15.01 3.84
N PHE A 679 -12.34 -14.36 3.95
CA PHE A 679 -12.51 -13.08 4.65
C PHE A 679 -13.08 -13.23 6.07
N LYS A 680 -13.26 -14.47 6.56
CA LYS A 680 -13.77 -14.74 7.90
C LYS A 680 -12.89 -14.10 8.99
N GLY A 681 -13.48 -13.94 10.16
CA GLY A 681 -12.82 -13.55 11.40
C GLY A 681 -12.90 -12.05 11.73
N PHE A 682 -12.90 -11.76 13.03
CA PHE A 682 -12.79 -10.42 13.58
C PHE A 682 -11.35 -10.12 14.01
N PHE A 683 -10.82 -8.98 13.57
CA PHE A 683 -9.42 -8.56 13.77
C PHE A 683 -9.36 -7.17 14.39
N GLY A 684 -10.00 -7.04 15.56
CA GLY A 684 -10.08 -5.82 16.34
C GLY A 684 -11.38 -5.05 16.13
N SER A 685 -12.37 -5.60 15.43
CA SER A 685 -13.69 -4.99 15.26
C SER A 685 -14.73 -6.02 14.83
N ALA A 686 -15.90 -6.00 15.48
CA ALA A 686 -17.11 -6.67 15.04
C ALA A 686 -18.12 -5.70 14.38
N GLY A 687 -17.71 -4.45 14.11
CA GLY A 687 -18.54 -3.44 13.44
C GLY A 687 -19.44 -2.59 14.33
N ASP A 688 -19.42 -2.79 15.64
CA ASP A 688 -20.18 -1.98 16.59
C ASP A 688 -19.60 -0.55 16.75
N SER A 689 -20.44 0.37 17.19
CA SER A 689 -20.03 1.68 17.69
C SER A 689 -19.64 1.58 19.16
N GLY A 690 -18.66 2.37 19.58
CA GLY A 690 -18.21 2.40 20.97
C GLY A 690 -18.08 3.83 21.47
N PHE A 691 -18.15 4.01 22.78
CA PHE A 691 -17.65 5.22 23.39
C PHE A 691 -16.12 5.24 23.25
N ASP A 692 -15.61 6.36 22.74
CA ASP A 692 -14.19 6.70 22.73
C ASP A 692 -14.01 8.00 23.53
N VAL A 693 -12.79 8.30 23.97
CA VAL A 693 -12.42 9.59 24.58
C VAL A 693 -12.37 10.72 23.54
N ALA A 694 -13.33 10.72 22.61
CA ALA A 694 -13.52 11.69 21.56
C ALA A 694 -14.91 12.32 21.67
N PRO A 695 -15.13 13.57 21.18
CA PRO A 695 -16.43 14.25 21.27
C PRO A 695 -17.56 13.65 20.41
N GLN A 696 -17.33 12.51 19.76
CA GLN A 696 -18.27 11.81 18.87
C GLN A 696 -18.14 10.30 19.12
N PHE A 697 -19.20 9.52 18.81
CA PHE A 697 -19.19 8.06 18.91
C PHE A 697 -18.64 7.41 17.64
N PRO A 698 -17.40 6.89 17.63
CA PRO A 698 -16.88 6.20 16.46
C PRO A 698 -17.42 4.78 16.32
N LYS A 699 -17.25 4.21 15.13
CA LYS A 699 -17.20 2.75 14.96
C LYS A 699 -15.91 2.26 15.61
N VAL A 700 -15.96 1.13 16.32
CA VAL A 700 -14.75 0.45 16.79
C VAL A 700 -13.90 0.03 15.58
N PRO A 701 -12.67 0.56 15.40
CA PRO A 701 -11.85 0.25 14.24
C PRO A 701 -11.08 -1.06 14.41
N HIS A 702 -10.78 -1.75 13.30
CA HIS A 702 -9.85 -2.88 13.31
C HIS A 702 -8.43 -2.43 13.72
N LEU A 703 -7.58 -3.36 14.16
CA LEU A 703 -6.23 -3.04 14.64
C LEU A 703 -5.09 -3.55 13.75
N ARG A 704 -5.41 -4.23 12.64
CA ARG A 704 -4.45 -4.90 11.73
C ARG A 704 -3.24 -4.07 11.30
N ASN A 705 -3.41 -2.76 11.13
CA ASN A 705 -2.40 -1.89 10.54
C ASN A 705 -1.82 -0.82 11.49
N ALA A 706 -1.98 -1.00 12.80
CA ALA A 706 -1.43 -0.04 13.77
C ALA A 706 0.08 0.20 13.59
N TYR A 707 0.85 -0.82 13.21
CA TYR A 707 2.29 -0.69 12.94
C TYR A 707 2.62 0.29 11.81
N GLN A 708 1.70 0.50 10.84
CA GLN A 708 1.87 1.42 9.73
C GLN A 708 1.63 2.89 10.13
N LYS A 709 1.16 3.18 11.35
CA LYS A 709 0.83 4.54 11.82
C LYS A 709 1.94 5.19 12.67
N VAL A 710 3.04 4.48 12.87
CA VAL A 710 4.18 4.95 13.67
C VAL A 710 4.93 6.07 12.96
N GLY A 711 5.32 7.13 13.67
CA GLY A 711 6.22 8.16 13.16
C GLY A 711 6.02 9.56 13.73
N MET A 712 4.92 9.80 14.44
CA MET A 712 4.63 11.03 15.18
C MET A 712 4.93 10.82 16.66
N PHE A 713 5.62 11.77 17.29
CA PHE A 713 5.89 11.78 18.73
C PHE A 713 5.77 13.19 19.28
N GLY A 714 5.24 13.33 20.50
CA GLY A 714 5.06 14.60 21.18
C GLY A 714 3.59 14.95 21.34
N ALA A 715 2.99 14.55 22.47
CA ALA A 715 1.63 14.88 22.84
C ALA A 715 1.55 16.28 23.46
N PRO A 716 0.73 17.20 22.89
CA PRO A 716 0.52 18.53 23.47
C PRO A 716 -0.54 18.56 24.59
N PHE A 717 -1.12 17.41 24.91
CA PHE A 717 -2.15 17.19 25.92
C PHE A 717 -1.72 16.08 26.88
N ALA A 718 -2.40 15.96 28.01
CA ALA A 718 -2.19 14.88 28.97
C ALA A 718 -3.25 13.79 28.76
N SER A 719 -2.87 12.53 28.95
CA SER A 719 -3.77 11.38 28.86
C SER A 719 -3.58 10.48 30.07
N GLY A 720 -4.57 10.45 30.96
CA GLY A 720 -4.45 9.80 32.28
C GLY A 720 -3.23 10.31 33.05
N THR A 721 -2.30 9.41 33.34
CA THR A 721 -1.02 9.74 33.99
C THR A 721 0.11 10.18 33.06
N SER A 722 -0.09 10.11 31.74
CA SER A 722 0.88 10.60 30.77
C SER A 722 0.80 12.13 30.67
N PRO A 723 1.84 12.87 31.08
CA PRO A 723 1.83 14.33 31.00
C PRO A 723 2.00 14.80 29.56
N ILE A 724 1.85 16.12 29.36
CA ILE A 724 2.25 16.80 28.13
C ILE A 724 3.74 16.55 27.88
N ASP A 725 4.09 16.15 26.66
CA ASP A 725 5.47 15.88 26.28
C ASP A 725 6.29 17.18 26.18
N PRO A 726 7.60 17.13 26.48
CA PRO A 726 8.51 18.20 26.09
C PRO A 726 8.66 18.24 24.56
N PHE A 727 9.35 19.26 24.04
CA PHE A 727 9.69 19.27 22.62
C PHE A 727 10.65 18.13 22.28
N LEU A 728 10.23 17.20 21.41
CA LEU A 728 10.96 15.96 21.11
C LEU A 728 11.87 16.04 19.87
N GLY A 729 12.00 17.22 19.24
CA GLY A 729 12.83 17.42 18.06
C GLY A 729 12.18 16.90 16.77
N ASP A 730 13.01 16.57 15.78
CA ASP A 730 12.56 16.10 14.47
C ASP A 730 11.81 14.77 14.56
N GLN A 731 10.65 14.69 13.90
CA GLN A 731 9.90 13.46 13.66
C GLN A 731 9.70 13.24 12.16
N ILE A 732 9.30 12.02 11.77
CA ILE A 732 9.12 11.65 10.36
C ILE A 732 7.65 11.75 9.89
N ARG A 733 6.69 11.88 10.81
CA ARG A 733 5.27 12.07 10.50
C ARG A 733 4.61 13.10 11.43
N GLY A 734 3.57 13.77 10.92
CA GLY A 734 2.71 14.67 11.69
C GLY A 734 1.39 14.05 12.15
N PHE A 735 1.15 12.76 11.86
CA PHE A 735 -0.06 12.04 12.22
C PHE A 735 0.29 10.66 12.79
N GLY A 736 -0.39 10.26 13.84
CA GLY A 736 -0.23 8.99 14.55
C GLY A 736 -1.52 8.17 14.61
N PHE A 737 -1.97 7.91 15.83
CA PHE A 737 -3.10 7.05 16.19
C PHE A 737 -4.37 7.86 16.51
N GLN A 738 -5.45 7.15 16.85
CA GLN A 738 -6.85 7.63 16.88
C GLN A 738 -7.41 7.89 15.46
N SER A 739 -8.70 8.17 15.36
CA SER A 739 -9.39 8.43 14.09
C SER A 739 -8.90 9.68 13.38
N ASP A 740 -8.45 10.69 14.11
CA ASP A 740 -7.96 11.97 13.59
C ASP A 740 -6.44 12.03 13.43
N GLY A 741 -5.72 11.02 13.93
CA GLY A 741 -4.27 10.92 13.90
C GLY A 741 -3.55 11.77 14.96
N SER A 742 -4.23 12.28 15.99
CA SER A 742 -3.65 13.22 16.95
C SER A 742 -2.92 12.58 18.14
N VAL A 743 -3.09 11.28 18.35
CA VAL A 743 -2.44 10.56 19.45
C VAL A 743 -1.10 10.00 18.98
N PRO A 744 0.05 10.38 19.55
CA PRO A 744 1.35 10.01 18.99
C PRO A 744 1.73 8.53 19.18
N THR A 745 1.34 7.89 20.29
CA THR A 745 1.72 6.51 20.61
C THR A 745 0.55 5.71 21.18
N MET A 746 0.59 4.39 21.03
CA MET A 746 -0.41 3.52 21.67
C MET A 746 -0.27 3.54 23.18
N PHE A 747 0.93 3.76 23.74
CA PHE A 747 1.07 3.99 25.18
C PHE A 747 0.29 5.23 25.67
N HIS A 748 0.34 6.34 24.91
CA HIS A 748 -0.42 7.55 25.24
C HIS A 748 -1.93 7.31 25.09
N PHE A 749 -2.36 6.58 24.05
CA PHE A 749 -3.74 6.13 23.89
C PHE A 749 -4.21 5.27 25.07
N ASN A 750 -3.45 4.23 25.42
CA ASN A 750 -3.75 3.31 26.51
C ASN A 750 -3.83 4.02 27.87
N SER A 751 -3.14 5.15 28.03
CA SER A 751 -3.22 5.94 29.27
C SER A 751 -4.57 6.64 29.46
N GLY A 752 -5.39 6.76 28.42
CA GLY A 752 -6.77 7.23 28.52
C GLY A 752 -7.67 6.29 29.33
N PHE A 753 -7.25 5.03 29.51
CA PHE A 753 -7.94 4.00 30.29
C PHE A 753 -7.35 3.81 31.70
N ASP A 754 -6.50 4.75 32.15
CA ASP A 754 -5.97 4.74 33.52
C ASP A 754 -7.09 4.80 34.58
N PHE A 755 -6.81 4.25 35.76
CA PHE A 755 -7.71 4.33 36.91
C PHE A 755 -8.01 5.79 37.27
N HIS A 756 -9.30 6.12 37.35
CA HIS A 756 -9.78 7.40 37.88
C HIS A 756 -10.98 7.15 38.79
N PRO A 757 -11.00 7.65 40.04
CA PRO A 757 -11.99 7.28 41.05
C PRO A 757 -13.44 7.60 40.67
N LEU A 758 -13.66 8.55 39.76
CA LEU A 758 -14.99 8.97 39.31
C LEU A 758 -15.32 8.61 37.86
N LEU A 759 -14.29 8.50 37.00
CA LEU A 759 -14.48 8.42 35.55
C LEU A 759 -14.18 7.01 35.01
N ASN A 760 -13.27 6.29 35.67
CA ASN A 760 -12.93 4.92 35.32
C ASN A 760 -12.40 4.16 36.56
N PRO A 761 -13.28 3.78 37.51
CA PRO A 761 -12.87 3.13 38.76
C PRO A 761 -12.34 1.69 38.55
N VAL A 762 -12.50 1.12 37.36
CA VAL A 762 -11.96 -0.18 36.95
C VAL A 762 -10.74 -0.05 36.04
N GLY A 763 -10.23 1.17 35.86
CA GLY A 763 -9.13 1.46 34.93
C GLY A 763 -7.79 0.86 35.31
N VAL A 764 -6.83 1.00 34.40
CA VAL A 764 -5.46 0.49 34.58
C VAL A 764 -4.82 1.12 35.83
N PRO A 765 -4.37 0.33 36.82
CA PRO A 765 -3.84 0.88 38.07
C PRO A 765 -2.61 1.78 37.85
N LEU A 766 -2.51 2.86 38.63
CA LEU A 766 -1.40 3.82 38.57
C LEU A 766 -0.14 3.31 39.30
N THR A 767 0.30 2.11 38.92
CA THR A 767 1.41 1.36 39.52
C THR A 767 2.47 1.05 38.46
N PRO A 768 3.71 0.68 38.86
CA PRO A 768 4.70 0.17 37.92
C PRO A 768 4.18 -0.99 37.05
N GLU A 769 3.37 -1.88 37.63
CA GLU A 769 2.74 -3.01 36.97
C GLU A 769 1.71 -2.56 35.93
N GLY A 770 0.85 -1.59 36.27
CA GLY A 770 -0.09 -1.00 35.31
C GLY A 770 0.61 -0.26 34.17
N ARG A 771 1.69 0.47 34.46
CA ARG A 771 2.54 1.07 33.42
C ARG A 771 3.14 0.00 32.50
N LYS A 772 3.62 -1.11 33.05
CA LYS A 772 4.14 -2.24 32.27
C LYS A 772 3.05 -2.87 31.40
N ALA A 773 1.83 -3.03 31.92
CA ALA A 773 0.70 -3.53 31.14
C ALA A 773 0.41 -2.65 29.92
N LYS A 774 0.42 -1.31 30.06
CA LYS A 774 0.23 -0.39 28.92
C LYS A 774 1.32 -0.52 27.84
N LEU A 775 2.58 -0.70 28.26
CA LEU A 775 3.69 -0.94 27.33
C LEU A 775 3.54 -2.27 26.60
N ASP A 776 3.14 -3.32 27.32
CA ASP A 776 2.91 -4.65 26.74
C ASP A 776 1.73 -4.66 25.78
N MET A 777 0.63 -3.97 26.12
CA MET A 777 -0.51 -3.74 25.22
C MET A 777 -0.08 -3.03 23.94
N GLU A 778 0.73 -1.97 24.04
CA GLU A 778 1.28 -1.30 22.86
C GLU A 778 2.06 -2.26 21.95
N GLN A 779 2.89 -3.14 22.53
CA GLN A 779 3.60 -4.15 21.73
C GLN A 779 2.65 -5.14 21.06
N PHE A 780 1.58 -5.56 21.75
CA PHE A 780 0.57 -6.44 21.16
C PHE A 780 -0.23 -5.75 20.05
N MET A 781 -0.67 -4.52 20.25
CA MET A 781 -1.44 -3.76 19.25
C MET A 781 -0.63 -3.51 17.98
N LEU A 782 0.69 -3.30 18.08
CA LEU A 782 1.58 -3.19 16.91
C LEU A 782 1.77 -4.55 16.20
N ALA A 783 1.59 -5.65 16.90
CA ALA A 783 1.71 -7.02 16.40
C ALA A 783 0.35 -7.71 16.22
N PHE A 784 -0.74 -6.94 16.09
CA PHE A 784 -2.10 -7.47 16.02
C PHE A 784 -2.28 -8.35 14.78
N ASP A 785 -3.05 -9.42 14.92
CA ASP A 785 -3.27 -10.40 13.87
C ASP A 785 -3.96 -9.78 12.65
N THR A 786 -3.65 -10.31 11.47
CA THR A 786 -4.41 -10.05 10.24
C THR A 786 -5.06 -11.34 9.75
N ASN A 787 -5.79 -11.28 8.63
CA ASN A 787 -6.36 -12.47 8.00
C ASN A 787 -5.30 -13.48 7.52
N LEU A 788 -4.01 -13.11 7.51
CA LEU A 788 -2.92 -13.96 7.07
C LEU A 788 -1.85 -14.12 8.16
N ALA A 789 -1.40 -15.35 8.35
CA ALA A 789 -0.33 -15.65 9.29
C ALA A 789 1.01 -15.05 8.83
N PRO A 790 1.94 -14.74 9.74
CA PRO A 790 3.22 -14.09 9.44
C PRO A 790 4.13 -14.85 8.44
N ILE A 791 3.90 -16.16 8.27
CA ILE A 791 4.67 -17.00 7.36
C ILE A 791 4.29 -16.81 5.88
N VAL A 792 3.08 -16.30 5.59
CA VAL A 792 2.59 -16.13 4.22
C VAL A 792 3.50 -15.15 3.48
N GLY A 793 3.87 -15.48 2.25
CA GLY A 793 4.84 -14.74 1.46
C GLY A 793 6.29 -15.16 1.67
N GLN A 794 6.65 -15.79 2.80
CA GLN A 794 8.05 -16.11 3.08
C GLN A 794 8.59 -17.20 2.15
N GLN A 795 9.86 -17.02 1.74
CA GLN A 795 10.52 -17.86 0.74
C GLN A 795 11.94 -18.28 1.12
N VAL A 796 12.39 -19.39 0.52
CA VAL A 796 13.81 -19.79 0.53
C VAL A 796 14.16 -20.61 -0.72
N THR A 797 15.31 -20.30 -1.32
CA THR A 797 15.89 -21.10 -2.43
C THR A 797 16.86 -22.15 -1.90
N LEU A 798 16.59 -23.43 -2.18
CA LEU A 798 17.45 -24.58 -1.94
C LEU A 798 18.36 -24.85 -3.13
N THR A 799 19.66 -24.99 -2.85
CA THR A 799 20.69 -25.47 -3.77
C THR A 799 21.67 -26.38 -3.01
N ALA A 800 22.48 -27.17 -3.72
CA ALA A 800 23.54 -27.97 -3.10
C ALA A 800 24.46 -27.14 -2.18
N ALA A 801 24.85 -25.95 -2.63
CA ALA A 801 25.76 -25.06 -1.89
C ALA A 801 25.14 -24.42 -0.64
N ARG A 802 23.81 -24.44 -0.49
CA ARG A 802 23.08 -23.70 0.56
C ARG A 802 22.12 -24.57 1.36
N ALA A 803 22.19 -25.89 1.21
CA ALA A 803 21.28 -26.82 1.88
C ALA A 803 21.26 -26.64 3.41
N ALA A 804 22.44 -26.42 4.02
CA ALA A 804 22.55 -26.26 5.48
C ALA A 804 21.83 -25.02 6.02
N VAL A 805 21.82 -23.90 5.29
CA VAL A 805 21.14 -22.67 5.72
C VAL A 805 19.68 -22.64 5.31
N ALA A 806 19.31 -23.27 4.19
CA ALA A 806 17.94 -23.32 3.70
C ALA A 806 17.07 -24.30 4.51
N GLY A 807 17.64 -25.44 4.94
CA GLY A 807 16.92 -26.51 5.64
C GLY A 807 16.02 -26.03 6.78
N PRO A 808 16.55 -25.30 7.79
CA PRO A 808 15.74 -24.81 8.90
C PRO A 808 14.57 -23.90 8.48
N ARG A 809 14.74 -23.09 7.42
CA ARG A 809 13.65 -22.26 6.91
C ARG A 809 12.60 -23.13 6.21
N ILE A 810 12.98 -24.18 5.48
CA ILE A 810 12.02 -25.12 4.87
C ILE A 810 11.26 -25.88 5.97
N ASP A 811 11.94 -26.30 7.05
CA ASP A 811 11.30 -26.97 8.19
C ASP A 811 10.25 -26.06 8.85
N LEU A 812 10.55 -24.77 9.02
CA LEU A 812 9.59 -23.78 9.49
C LEU A 812 8.38 -23.65 8.55
N LEU A 813 8.61 -23.54 7.23
CA LEU A 813 7.53 -23.45 6.24
C LEU A 813 6.61 -24.69 6.29
N LEU A 814 7.19 -25.89 6.38
CA LEU A 814 6.44 -27.15 6.55
C LEU A 814 5.63 -27.15 7.85
N ALA A 815 6.23 -26.70 8.96
CA ALA A 815 5.55 -26.63 10.25
C ALA A 815 4.31 -25.72 10.20
N ARG A 816 4.41 -24.55 9.54
CA ARG A 816 3.27 -23.63 9.44
C ARG A 816 2.23 -24.09 8.43
N ALA A 817 2.63 -24.73 7.33
CA ALA A 817 1.68 -25.37 6.42
C ALA A 817 0.88 -26.49 7.11
N ASN A 818 1.53 -27.29 7.97
CA ASN A 818 0.82 -28.29 8.79
C ASN A 818 -0.15 -27.67 9.81
N ALA A 819 0.08 -26.41 10.22
CA ALA A 819 -0.83 -25.66 11.08
C ALA A 819 -2.01 -25.03 10.30
N GLY A 820 -2.06 -25.20 8.97
CA GLY A 820 -3.12 -24.63 8.11
C GLY A 820 -2.96 -23.14 7.84
N GLU A 821 -1.80 -22.57 8.11
CA GLU A 821 -1.56 -21.11 8.01
C GLU A 821 -1.14 -20.63 6.62
N CYS A 822 -0.69 -21.55 5.77
CA CYS A 822 -0.29 -21.28 4.40
C CYS A 822 -0.47 -22.56 3.57
N ASP A 823 -0.61 -22.41 2.26
CA ASP A 823 -0.29 -23.51 1.35
C ASP A 823 1.22 -23.45 1.05
N LEU A 824 1.93 -24.56 1.16
CA LEU A 824 3.35 -24.61 0.83
C LEU A 824 3.55 -25.15 -0.59
N VAL A 825 4.17 -24.34 -1.44
CA VAL A 825 4.56 -24.72 -2.80
C VAL A 825 6.07 -24.75 -2.95
N ALA A 826 6.56 -25.52 -3.92
CA ALA A 826 7.95 -25.46 -4.34
C ALA A 826 8.05 -25.43 -5.87
N LYS A 827 8.78 -24.45 -6.42
CA LYS A 827 9.01 -24.28 -7.86
C LYS A 827 10.50 -24.19 -8.16
N GLY A 828 10.92 -24.80 -9.26
CA GLY A 828 12.31 -24.73 -9.68
C GLY A 828 12.65 -25.79 -10.72
N ARG A 829 13.89 -26.28 -10.69
CA ARG A 829 14.43 -27.24 -11.65
C ARG A 829 15.16 -28.38 -10.95
N VAL A 830 14.83 -29.61 -11.33
CA VAL A 830 15.57 -30.83 -10.93
C VAL A 830 16.18 -31.44 -12.19
N GLY A 831 17.51 -31.48 -12.25
CA GLY A 831 18.23 -31.75 -13.50
C GLY A 831 17.94 -30.68 -14.56
N SER A 832 17.36 -31.07 -15.69
CA SER A 832 16.94 -30.18 -16.78
C SER A 832 15.43 -29.89 -16.81
N HIS A 833 14.64 -30.44 -15.87
CA HIS A 833 13.19 -30.36 -15.91
C HIS A 833 12.66 -29.32 -14.92
N ASP A 834 11.77 -28.46 -15.39
CA ASP A 834 11.02 -27.56 -14.53
C ASP A 834 9.95 -28.34 -13.76
N VAL A 835 9.93 -28.13 -12.45
CA VAL A 835 9.11 -28.89 -11.50
C VAL A 835 8.32 -27.91 -10.65
N GLY A 836 7.03 -28.19 -10.53
CA GLY A 836 6.11 -27.58 -9.56
C GLY A 836 5.60 -28.61 -8.56
N LEU A 837 5.55 -28.21 -7.29
CA LEU A 837 5.13 -29.07 -6.19
C LEU A 837 4.16 -28.32 -5.28
N LEU A 838 3.17 -29.05 -4.77
CA LEU A 838 2.24 -28.60 -3.73
C LEU A 838 2.31 -29.54 -2.54
N TYR A 839 2.52 -29.01 -1.35
CA TYR A 839 2.51 -29.76 -0.10
C TYR A 839 1.10 -30.25 0.22
N VAL A 840 0.96 -31.53 0.56
CA VAL A 840 -0.34 -32.18 0.82
C VAL A 840 -0.44 -32.76 2.24
N GLY A 841 0.44 -32.33 3.14
CA GLY A 841 0.52 -32.85 4.50
C GLY A 841 1.40 -34.10 4.64
N GLY A 842 1.68 -34.49 5.89
CA GLY A 842 2.44 -35.72 6.21
C GLY A 842 3.87 -35.75 5.64
N GLY A 843 4.49 -34.59 5.42
CA GLY A 843 5.84 -34.49 4.84
C GLY A 843 5.91 -34.79 3.34
N LYS A 844 4.79 -34.71 2.62
CA LYS A 844 4.71 -35.08 1.19
C LYS A 844 4.24 -33.94 0.29
N PHE A 845 4.70 -33.98 -0.96
CA PHE A 845 4.33 -33.08 -2.04
C PHE A 845 3.72 -33.86 -3.20
N THR A 846 2.65 -33.34 -3.79
CA THR A 846 2.21 -33.75 -5.13
C THR A 846 2.94 -32.92 -6.18
N SER A 847 3.19 -33.51 -7.36
CA SER A 847 3.84 -32.83 -8.49
C SER A 847 2.83 -32.22 -9.44
N ASP A 848 3.28 -31.23 -10.21
CA ASP A 848 2.67 -30.72 -11.43
C ASP A 848 2.62 -31.73 -12.60
N ARG A 849 2.86 -33.02 -12.33
CA ARG A 849 2.55 -34.13 -13.24
C ARG A 849 1.65 -35.13 -12.55
N GLN A 850 0.49 -35.44 -13.15
CA GLN A 850 -0.55 -36.25 -12.51
C GLN A 850 -0.14 -37.70 -12.34
N ALA A 851 0.64 -38.24 -13.28
CA ALA A 851 1.11 -39.62 -13.24
C ALA A 851 2.16 -39.89 -12.15
N LEU A 852 2.80 -38.85 -11.60
CA LEU A 852 3.82 -39.00 -10.57
C LEU A 852 3.19 -39.14 -9.18
N PRO A 853 3.64 -40.12 -8.36
CA PRO A 853 3.16 -40.26 -7.00
C PRO A 853 3.66 -39.10 -6.12
N ALA A 854 2.98 -38.89 -4.98
CA ALA A 854 3.44 -37.92 -4.00
C ALA A 854 4.84 -38.29 -3.47
N VAL A 855 5.73 -37.31 -3.40
CA VAL A 855 7.13 -37.46 -2.98
C VAL A 855 7.36 -36.86 -1.59
N THR A 856 8.30 -37.41 -0.82
CA THR A 856 8.61 -36.85 0.50
C THR A 856 9.48 -35.60 0.38
N ASP A 857 9.38 -34.66 1.34
CA ASP A 857 10.29 -33.51 1.44
C ASP A 857 11.77 -33.93 1.38
N ALA A 858 12.14 -34.99 2.11
CA ALA A 858 13.50 -35.52 2.09
C ALA A 858 13.93 -35.95 0.67
N THR A 859 13.02 -36.56 -0.10
CA THR A 859 13.26 -36.92 -1.51
C THR A 859 13.44 -35.66 -2.37
N VAL A 860 12.60 -34.64 -2.19
CA VAL A 860 12.70 -33.38 -2.94
C VAL A 860 14.06 -32.72 -2.67
N ARG A 861 14.42 -32.52 -1.39
CA ARG A 861 15.70 -31.92 -1.00
C ARG A 861 16.90 -32.71 -1.53
N THR A 862 16.86 -34.04 -1.42
CA THR A 862 17.93 -34.90 -1.94
C THR A 862 18.06 -34.74 -3.44
N ALA A 863 16.95 -34.89 -4.19
CA ALA A 863 16.97 -34.78 -5.65
C ALA A 863 17.51 -33.42 -6.11
N THR A 864 17.04 -32.31 -5.51
CA THR A 864 17.54 -30.96 -5.81
C THR A 864 19.05 -30.85 -5.57
N THR A 865 19.55 -31.31 -4.42
CA THR A 865 20.95 -31.12 -4.04
C THR A 865 21.92 -32.06 -4.78
N THR A 866 21.51 -33.28 -5.13
CA THR A 866 22.38 -34.24 -5.84
C THR A 866 22.39 -34.03 -7.35
N SER A 867 21.34 -33.46 -7.94
CA SER A 867 21.26 -33.24 -9.40
C SER A 867 21.83 -31.88 -9.84
N GLY A 868 22.39 -31.08 -8.93
CA GLY A 868 22.71 -29.67 -9.21
C GLY A 868 21.47 -28.81 -9.48
N GLY A 869 20.30 -29.23 -8.98
CA GLY A 869 19.03 -28.52 -9.14
C GLY A 869 18.90 -27.29 -8.23
N VAL A 870 17.80 -26.57 -8.43
CA VAL A 870 17.42 -25.41 -7.63
C VAL A 870 15.93 -25.47 -7.34
N MET A 871 15.52 -25.23 -6.10
CA MET A 871 14.11 -25.30 -5.71
C MET A 871 13.76 -24.17 -4.74
N THR A 872 12.78 -23.35 -5.06
CA THR A 872 12.29 -22.27 -4.19
C THR A 872 11.01 -22.69 -3.51
N TYR A 873 11.05 -22.75 -2.17
CA TYR A 873 9.88 -23.02 -1.32
C TYR A 873 9.21 -21.71 -0.94
N THR A 874 7.88 -21.67 -0.98
CA THR A 874 7.06 -20.48 -0.69
C THR A 874 5.83 -20.87 0.11
N CYS A 875 5.60 -20.23 1.25
CA CYS A 875 4.27 -20.22 1.87
C CYS A 875 3.40 -19.21 1.12
N VAL A 876 2.34 -19.66 0.47
CA VAL A 876 1.38 -18.80 -0.24
C VAL A 876 0.07 -18.69 0.56
N PRO A 877 -0.79 -17.71 0.27
CA PRO A 877 -2.08 -17.59 0.95
C PRO A 877 -2.87 -18.91 0.91
N PRO A 878 -3.52 -19.32 2.01
CA PRO A 878 -4.35 -20.52 2.03
C PRO A 878 -5.35 -20.55 0.87
N GLY A 879 -5.46 -21.70 0.20
CA GLY A 879 -6.29 -21.90 -0.99
C GLY A 879 -5.61 -21.54 -2.32
N SER A 880 -4.47 -20.85 -2.31
CA SER A 880 -3.74 -20.47 -3.54
C SER A 880 -2.73 -21.52 -4.02
N GLY A 881 -2.54 -22.61 -3.27
CA GLY A 881 -1.47 -23.58 -3.50
C GLY A 881 -1.55 -24.32 -4.83
N VAL A 882 -2.76 -24.67 -5.29
CA VAL A 882 -2.95 -25.34 -6.60
C VAL A 882 -2.49 -24.42 -7.73
N ARG A 883 -3.04 -23.19 -7.74
CA ARG A 883 -2.74 -22.16 -8.74
C ARG A 883 -1.25 -21.84 -8.84
N ILE A 884 -0.62 -21.61 -7.69
CA ILE A 884 0.79 -21.17 -7.69
C ILE A 884 1.74 -22.37 -7.86
N GLY A 885 1.34 -23.55 -7.38
CA GLY A 885 2.19 -24.72 -7.30
C GLY A 885 2.18 -25.60 -8.55
N ILE A 886 1.01 -26.02 -9.02
CA ILE A 886 0.89 -27.20 -9.90
C ILE A 886 -0.06 -27.07 -11.10
N ASP A 887 -0.96 -26.09 -11.11
CA ASP A 887 -1.96 -25.88 -12.17
C ASP A 887 -2.25 -24.36 -12.23
N ARG A 888 -1.53 -23.64 -13.07
CA ARG A 888 -1.42 -22.17 -13.10
C ARG A 888 -2.71 -21.50 -13.54
N ASP A 889 -3.45 -22.09 -14.47
CA ASP A 889 -4.68 -21.53 -15.00
C ASP A 889 -5.98 -22.19 -14.50
N LEU A 890 -5.84 -23.22 -13.65
CA LEU A 890 -6.92 -23.89 -12.95
C LEU A 890 -7.92 -24.57 -13.89
N ASP A 891 -7.44 -25.05 -15.03
CA ASP A 891 -8.23 -25.81 -15.99
C ASP A 891 -8.39 -27.29 -15.60
N GLY A 892 -7.66 -27.74 -14.57
CA GLY A 892 -7.65 -29.11 -14.06
C GLY A 892 -6.59 -30.02 -14.67
N VAL A 893 -5.79 -29.53 -15.61
CA VAL A 893 -4.59 -30.15 -16.16
C VAL A 893 -3.38 -29.55 -15.45
N ARG A 894 -2.40 -30.37 -15.07
CA ARG A 894 -1.24 -29.87 -14.30
C ARG A 894 -0.18 -29.29 -15.24
N ASP A 895 0.51 -28.22 -14.79
CA ASP A 895 1.44 -27.45 -15.62
C ASP A 895 2.51 -28.32 -16.31
N GLY A 896 2.98 -29.37 -15.62
CA GLY A 896 4.04 -30.25 -16.09
C GLY A 896 3.56 -31.24 -17.16
N ASP A 897 2.31 -31.68 -17.09
CA ASP A 897 1.68 -32.54 -18.09
C ASP A 897 1.40 -31.74 -19.38
N GLU A 898 0.95 -30.50 -19.24
CA GLU A 898 0.77 -29.58 -20.38
C GLU A 898 2.08 -29.27 -21.10
N ARG A 899 3.14 -28.95 -20.37
CA ARG A 899 4.47 -28.74 -20.97
C ARG A 899 4.98 -29.99 -21.70
N GLU A 900 4.67 -31.18 -21.19
CA GLU A 900 5.04 -32.45 -21.85
C GLU A 900 4.22 -32.68 -23.13
N ALA A 901 2.95 -32.29 -23.15
CA ALA A 901 2.08 -32.33 -24.32
C ALA A 901 2.34 -31.19 -25.32
N GLY A 902 3.04 -30.13 -24.92
CA GLY A 902 3.26 -28.93 -25.72
C GLY A 902 2.09 -27.93 -25.70
N THR A 903 1.18 -28.04 -24.74
CA THR A 903 0.13 -27.05 -24.47
C THR A 903 0.63 -25.96 -23.52
N ASN A 904 -0.16 -24.91 -23.33
CA ASN A 904 0.26 -23.70 -22.62
C ASN A 904 -0.39 -23.62 -21.22
N PRO A 905 0.39 -23.78 -20.12
CA PRO A 905 -0.10 -23.68 -18.74
C PRO A 905 -0.62 -22.31 -18.29
N ALA A 906 -0.78 -21.38 -19.23
CA ALA A 906 -1.21 -20.02 -18.99
C ALA A 906 -2.39 -19.67 -19.91
N ASP A 907 -3.09 -20.69 -20.41
CA ASP A 907 -4.21 -20.59 -21.31
C ASP A 907 -5.18 -21.72 -20.96
N PRO A 908 -6.25 -21.43 -20.19
CA PRO A 908 -7.20 -22.44 -19.74
C PRO A 908 -8.05 -23.04 -20.87
N THR A 909 -7.76 -22.70 -22.12
CA THR A 909 -8.34 -23.31 -23.32
C THR A 909 -7.37 -24.25 -24.06
N SER A 910 -6.13 -24.38 -23.56
CA SER A 910 -5.04 -25.15 -24.17
C SER A 910 -4.85 -26.49 -23.44
N HIS A 911 -5.45 -27.57 -23.94
CA HIS A 911 -5.38 -28.90 -23.28
C HIS A 911 -4.67 -29.98 -24.14
N PRO A 912 -3.99 -30.95 -23.50
CA PRO A 912 -3.32 -32.10 -24.14
C PRO A 912 -4.17 -32.99 -25.06
#